data_AF-A0A8H7LLI4-F1
#
_entry.id   AF-A0A8H7LLI4-F1
#
_cell.length_a   1.000
_cell.length_b   1.000
_cell.length_c   1.000
_cell.angle_alpha   90.00
_cell.angle_beta   90.00
_cell.angle_gamma   90.00
#
_symmetry.space_group_name_H-M   'P 1'
#
loop_
_entity.id
_entity.type
_entity.pdbx_description
1 polymer ?
#
loop_
_entity_poly.entity_id
_entity_poly.type
_entity_poly.pdbx_seq_one_letter_code
_entity_poly.pdbx_strand_id
1 'polypeptide(L)'
;MSESLKHTPLAALSRPVAGSIRNTLITTLPGSPKAVKENLSALLQGGVVSHALDLLTGGKESGQVHTKLGVPERTSGTAGTSPGTHLHPHGHHHHHHHHHEHHKHGHQIPVPRTLSHDPDLPVSQRNRVSPYPLISMDEAIKLVLQVSEPLESVGLEVNSRLAGHVLSEDVMAPHELPASPTTNVDGYAVKVPYKKGVFKVLTPATLKLGSEVPTGSVYRINTGAPLPSGTNAVIMVEDTRVGSQFSAEEGQEGEEKTVELLAEVDVGENVRKSGSDVRIGDRVLAAGDVVSGLGGEVGALAFVGRKQVQVYRKPVVALLSTGNELVDLQEQSSQIETSEGWSGVVDTNRPSLKAALEGLGYEVIDMGIAHDNIDAHISALSDGISRADILVTTGGTSMGASDLLKPLLERNLKGVIHFGRVAMKPGKPTTFASVPATNGGRDKLVFGLPGNPASALVTFYLFVLPALRRLGGWAPEAAELPRVPVELTESLPLDPRPEFHRVHVRVTASGLKAFSTGGQRSSRVASLAGANGLVALPALVEDGPKVLEKGQIAKQNVTEFSTTRQGISGLIILSCATAPEAYNQCDGARVSINRLFPVNHKPAMSAVKIDWGKVENPTFAFQQFPSRRSVVYGRKGVVSCTQPLAAEAGLEILRKGGNAADAAVAVSAALNATEPTSCGIGGDAFCLFYDASKKTVQALNGSGRSPKALNINVARKNGAIGRQLTERDLNSVTVPGAAAAWVDTVARFGSGKVSFEEVMTPAIRLAEEGVPISELTANGWKRSEGLIKSASPSADSMLINGRAPLPGEVMRLPDLAQTFRTLVSEGKRGFYTGRIAEAIVELIKSKGGVMELSDLAEHDTEFVEPIKYTYAGEVTLWECPPNGQGLTALMALGILEAAEETEKIKPLLEMEHNSVEYLHALIEALRLAFADTQFYVSDPKVTKVPVEEMLSKEYLKRRAEKFNANASIPDVYHGNPTASTDTVYFSVTDQWGNGCSYIQSNYAGFGTGGKNTCNVRGPLLPDTMLEAIPKGCGFTLQNRGSGFVLEEGHPNQLAGGKRPYHTIIPALATRGDELFLVYGVMGGFMQPQGHIQVLLNILRGFTPQAALDAPRFCISAGSPDASVANATNAGDINSEVYFEDGIPVETVAKLKEMGHDAHRLSGFSRAMMGRGQVIQKLSVKELVWAAGSDQRGDGHAIAQI
;
A
#
# COMPACT_ATOMS: atom_id res chain seq x y z
N MET A 1 -42.94 -14.80 -39.67
CA MET A 1 -41.80 -13.89 -39.98
C MET A 1 -41.21 -14.12 -41.38
N SER A 2 -41.31 -15.32 -41.96
CA SER A 2 -40.79 -15.62 -43.31
C SER A 2 -41.54 -14.93 -44.46
N GLU A 3 -42.84 -14.66 -44.33
CA GLU A 3 -43.66 -14.06 -45.41
C GLU A 3 -43.44 -12.55 -45.55
N SER A 4 -43.24 -11.82 -44.45
CA SER A 4 -43.12 -10.36 -44.43
C SER A 4 -41.80 -9.86 -45.02
N LEU A 5 -40.72 -10.63 -44.84
CA LEU A 5 -39.39 -10.36 -45.41
C LEU A 5 -39.36 -10.44 -46.93
N LYS A 6 -40.32 -11.15 -47.55
CA LYS A 6 -40.42 -11.26 -49.01
C LYS A 6 -40.94 -9.99 -49.69
N HIS A 7 -41.63 -9.12 -48.94
CA HIS A 7 -42.21 -7.90 -49.49
C HIS A 7 -41.43 -6.62 -49.11
N THR A 8 -40.73 -6.61 -47.96
CA THR A 8 -39.86 -5.48 -47.58
C THR A 8 -38.60 -5.98 -46.84
N PRO A 9 -37.39 -5.86 -47.43
CA PRO A 9 -36.16 -6.42 -46.86
C PRO A 9 -35.73 -5.80 -45.51
N LEU A 10 -36.14 -4.56 -45.22
CA LEU A 10 -35.78 -3.84 -43.98
C LEU A 10 -36.79 -3.99 -42.84
N ALA A 11 -37.81 -4.85 -43.00
CA ALA A 11 -38.83 -5.08 -41.97
C ALA A 11 -38.27 -5.57 -40.62
N ALA A 12 -37.04 -6.12 -40.59
CA ALA A 12 -36.36 -6.54 -39.38
C ALA A 12 -36.04 -5.38 -38.40
N LEU A 13 -35.99 -4.12 -38.87
CA LEU A 13 -35.61 -2.96 -38.06
C LEU A 13 -36.78 -2.28 -37.34
N SER A 14 -38.02 -2.67 -37.61
CA SER A 14 -39.21 -2.14 -36.91
C SER A 14 -39.87 -3.23 -36.08
N ARG A 15 -39.23 -3.61 -34.96
CA ARG A 15 -39.83 -4.56 -34.01
C ARG A 15 -40.85 -3.83 -33.12
N PRO A 16 -42.10 -4.29 -33.03
CA PRO A 16 -42.92 -3.95 -31.89
C PRO A 16 -42.34 -4.62 -30.63
N VAL A 17 -42.16 -3.86 -29.55
CA VAL A 17 -41.80 -4.45 -28.25
C VAL A 17 -43.10 -4.85 -27.58
N ALA A 18 -43.33 -6.15 -27.47
CA ALA A 18 -44.43 -6.70 -26.70
C ALA A 18 -43.90 -7.31 -25.41
N GLY A 19 -44.49 -6.92 -24.28
CA GLY A 19 -44.18 -7.42 -22.96
C GLY A 19 -45.42 -7.35 -22.08
N SER A 20 -45.39 -8.01 -20.93
CA SER A 20 -46.52 -8.01 -20.00
C SER A 20 -46.12 -7.44 -18.66
N ILE A 21 -47.01 -6.67 -18.04
CA ILE A 21 -46.90 -6.31 -16.63
C ILE A 21 -48.11 -6.92 -15.93
N ARG A 22 -47.83 -7.89 -15.06
CA ARG A 22 -48.84 -8.74 -14.41
C ARG A 22 -49.75 -9.38 -15.48
N ASN A 23 -51.05 -9.12 -15.42
CA ASN A 23 -52.04 -9.73 -16.32
C ASN A 23 -52.36 -8.86 -17.54
N THR A 24 -51.59 -7.78 -17.78
CA THR A 24 -51.84 -6.84 -18.90
C THR A 24 -50.73 -6.96 -19.94
N LEU A 25 -51.12 -7.20 -21.20
CA LEU A 25 -50.22 -7.24 -22.33
C LEU A 25 -50.04 -5.83 -22.92
N ILE A 26 -48.79 -5.40 -23.08
CA ILE A 26 -48.42 -4.09 -23.64
C ILE A 26 -47.63 -4.35 -24.92
N THR A 27 -48.04 -3.73 -26.03
CA THR A 27 -47.33 -3.83 -27.31
C THR A 27 -47.13 -2.43 -27.88
N THR A 28 -45.91 -2.08 -28.27
CA THR A 28 -45.61 -0.83 -28.97
C THR A 28 -45.54 -1.05 -30.47
N LEU A 29 -46.11 -0.16 -31.29
CA LEU A 29 -46.07 -0.27 -32.75
C LEU A 29 -45.16 0.82 -33.34
N PRO A 30 -44.43 0.52 -34.43
CA PRO A 30 -43.53 1.49 -35.06
C PRO A 30 -44.31 2.68 -35.64
N GLY A 31 -43.70 3.87 -35.75
CA GLY A 31 -44.43 5.10 -36.13
C GLY A 31 -44.96 5.20 -37.56
N SER A 32 -44.62 4.27 -38.46
CA SER A 32 -45.06 4.29 -39.87
C SER A 32 -46.45 3.68 -40.04
N PRO A 33 -47.45 4.39 -40.62
CA PRO A 33 -48.82 3.88 -40.74
C PRO A 33 -48.96 2.54 -41.47
N LYS A 34 -48.10 2.29 -42.47
CA LYS A 34 -48.09 1.02 -43.20
C LYS A 34 -47.57 -0.13 -42.32
N ALA A 35 -46.47 0.12 -41.60
CA ALA A 35 -45.91 -0.85 -40.67
C ALA A 35 -46.83 -1.11 -39.46
N VAL A 36 -47.56 -0.09 -38.99
CA VAL A 36 -48.60 -0.23 -37.96
C VAL A 36 -49.71 -1.17 -38.43
N LYS A 37 -50.23 -0.98 -39.64
CA LYS A 37 -51.29 -1.85 -40.20
C LYS A 37 -50.82 -3.30 -40.35
N GLU A 38 -49.62 -3.52 -40.89
CA GLU A 38 -49.09 -4.87 -41.09
C GLU A 38 -48.82 -5.58 -39.74
N ASN A 39 -48.27 -4.86 -38.74
CA ASN A 39 -48.05 -5.42 -37.41
C ASN A 39 -49.35 -5.64 -36.62
N LEU A 40 -50.35 -4.77 -36.76
CA LEU A 40 -51.67 -4.98 -36.16
C LEU A 40 -52.40 -6.17 -36.78
N SER A 41 -52.31 -6.37 -38.09
CA SER A 41 -52.87 -7.57 -38.72
C SER A 41 -52.19 -8.83 -38.18
N ALA A 42 -50.87 -8.82 -38.02
CA ALA A 42 -50.13 -9.95 -37.45
C ALA A 42 -50.52 -10.22 -35.98
N LEU A 43 -50.70 -9.17 -35.16
CA LEU A 43 -51.09 -9.30 -33.75
C LEU A 43 -52.54 -9.80 -33.58
N LEU A 44 -53.48 -9.21 -34.32
CA LEU A 44 -54.91 -9.47 -34.14
C LEU A 44 -55.42 -10.67 -34.94
N GLN A 45 -54.93 -10.89 -36.15
CA GLN A 45 -55.41 -11.96 -37.04
C GLN A 45 -54.50 -13.18 -37.04
N GLY A 46 -53.23 -13.02 -36.65
CA GLY A 46 -52.27 -14.13 -36.54
C GLY A 46 -52.42 -14.99 -35.28
N GLY A 47 -53.47 -14.77 -34.47
CA GLY A 47 -53.73 -15.50 -33.23
C GLY A 47 -52.76 -15.20 -32.08
N VAL A 48 -51.86 -14.22 -32.26
CA VAL A 48 -50.76 -13.93 -31.33
C VAL A 48 -51.27 -13.29 -30.04
N VAL A 49 -52.19 -12.34 -30.13
CA VAL A 49 -52.78 -11.71 -28.93
C VAL A 49 -53.59 -12.74 -28.13
N SER A 50 -54.35 -13.60 -28.80
CA SER A 50 -55.11 -14.68 -28.14
C SER A 50 -54.19 -15.64 -27.38
N HIS A 51 -53.08 -16.06 -28.00
CA HIS A 51 -52.10 -16.92 -27.36
C HIS A 51 -51.38 -16.24 -26.19
N ALA A 52 -51.06 -14.95 -26.32
CA ALA A 52 -50.42 -14.19 -25.24
C ALA A 52 -51.38 -13.98 -24.05
N LEU A 53 -52.67 -13.75 -24.29
CA LEU A 53 -53.67 -13.64 -23.24
C LEU A 53 -53.94 -14.99 -22.54
N ASP A 54 -53.90 -16.09 -23.28
CA ASP A 54 -53.98 -17.45 -22.70
C ASP A 54 -52.79 -17.70 -21.75
N LEU A 55 -51.56 -17.39 -22.19
CA LEU A 55 -50.36 -17.49 -21.34
C LEU A 55 -50.44 -16.60 -20.08
N LEU A 56 -50.99 -15.39 -20.20
CA LEU A 56 -51.12 -14.45 -19.07
C LEU A 56 -52.24 -14.82 -18.09
N THR A 57 -53.19 -15.65 -18.50
CA THR A 57 -54.28 -16.15 -17.64
C THR A 57 -53.99 -17.54 -17.06
N GLY A 58 -52.75 -18.03 -17.22
CA GLY A 58 -52.30 -19.32 -16.69
C GLY A 58 -52.60 -20.52 -17.60
N GLY A 59 -52.81 -20.26 -18.89
CA GLY A 59 -53.28 -21.20 -19.91
C GLY A 59 -52.45 -22.47 -20.06
N LYS A 60 -53.13 -23.60 -19.86
CA LYS A 60 -52.64 -24.99 -19.94
C LYS A 60 -52.60 -25.55 -21.37
N GLU A 61 -52.80 -24.72 -22.40
CA GLU A 61 -52.92 -25.16 -23.81
C GLU A 61 -51.80 -24.67 -24.75
N SER A 62 -50.66 -24.21 -24.22
CA SER A 62 -49.52 -23.72 -25.02
C SER A 62 -48.90 -24.77 -25.94
N GLY A 63 -49.08 -26.06 -25.65
CA GLY A 63 -48.54 -27.16 -26.47
C GLY A 63 -49.11 -27.23 -27.89
N GLN A 64 -50.41 -26.97 -28.09
CA GLN A 64 -51.06 -27.18 -29.39
C GLN A 64 -50.81 -26.07 -30.41
N VAL A 65 -50.49 -24.86 -29.97
CA VAL A 65 -50.10 -23.74 -30.87
C VAL A 65 -48.68 -23.93 -31.38
N HIS A 66 -47.77 -24.46 -30.55
CA HIS A 66 -46.41 -24.83 -30.98
C HIS A 66 -46.42 -25.90 -32.07
N THR A 67 -47.35 -26.87 -32.02
CA THR A 67 -47.51 -27.89 -33.06
C THR A 67 -48.16 -27.36 -34.34
N LYS A 68 -48.92 -26.26 -34.31
CA LYS A 68 -49.44 -25.60 -35.52
C LYS A 68 -48.44 -24.68 -36.21
N LEU A 69 -47.42 -24.21 -35.48
CA LEU A 69 -46.31 -23.41 -36.04
C LEU A 69 -45.14 -24.26 -36.55
N GLY A 70 -45.17 -25.57 -36.37
CA GLY A 70 -44.21 -26.50 -36.96
C GLY A 70 -44.93 -27.69 -37.57
N VAL A 71 -44.94 -27.81 -38.90
CA VAL A 71 -45.54 -28.98 -39.56
C VAL A 71 -44.54 -29.65 -40.52
N PRO A 72 -44.58 -30.99 -40.61
CA PRO A 72 -43.44 -31.87 -40.80
C PRO A 72 -43.54 -32.79 -42.04
N GLU A 73 -42.51 -33.63 -42.18
CA GLU A 73 -42.46 -34.98 -42.81
C GLU A 73 -42.83 -35.19 -44.29
N ARG A 74 -41.84 -35.71 -45.04
CA ARG A 74 -42.06 -36.62 -46.17
C ARG A 74 -41.99 -38.06 -45.69
N THR A 75 -43.09 -38.76 -45.91
CA THR A 75 -43.32 -40.20 -45.80
C THR A 75 -42.91 -40.97 -47.06
N SER A 76 -42.40 -42.19 -46.83
CA SER A 76 -42.53 -43.45 -47.58
C SER A 76 -42.38 -43.53 -49.13
N GLY A 77 -41.39 -44.31 -49.55
CA GLY A 77 -41.65 -45.68 -50.02
C GLY A 77 -40.94 -46.62 -49.04
N THR A 78 -41.57 -47.56 -48.33
CA THR A 78 -42.59 -48.55 -48.71
C THR A 78 -43.79 -48.61 -47.73
N ALA A 79 -44.88 -49.24 -48.19
CA ALA A 79 -46.24 -49.19 -47.67
C ALA A 79 -46.71 -50.49 -46.97
N GLY A 80 -47.77 -50.40 -46.15
CA GLY A 80 -48.66 -51.54 -45.82
C GLY A 80 -49.06 -51.75 -44.35
N THR A 81 -50.21 -51.17 -43.97
CA THR A 81 -51.33 -51.73 -43.15
C THR A 81 -51.16 -52.26 -41.70
N SER A 82 -51.87 -51.61 -40.75
CA SER A 82 -52.76 -52.08 -39.64
C SER A 82 -52.46 -53.33 -38.78
N PRO A 83 -53.17 -53.57 -37.65
CA PRO A 83 -53.42 -52.79 -36.43
C PRO A 83 -52.81 -53.50 -35.18
N GLY A 84 -52.94 -52.89 -33.99
CA GLY A 84 -52.90 -53.61 -32.69
C GLY A 84 -51.66 -53.30 -31.82
N THR A 85 -51.82 -52.58 -30.72
CA THR A 85 -52.14 -53.07 -29.36
C THR A 85 -50.98 -53.74 -28.62
N HIS A 86 -50.87 -53.35 -27.34
CA HIS A 86 -50.19 -54.03 -26.22
C HIS A 86 -48.70 -53.70 -26.01
N LEU A 87 -48.42 -52.93 -24.95
CA LEU A 87 -48.04 -53.39 -23.59
C LEU A 87 -46.53 -53.70 -23.53
N HIS A 88 -45.83 -53.02 -22.61
CA HIS A 88 -45.27 -53.61 -21.37
C HIS A 88 -45.04 -55.15 -21.36
N PRO A 89 -44.17 -55.72 -20.50
CA PRO A 89 -43.13 -55.09 -19.67
C PRO A 89 -41.95 -56.05 -19.29
N HIS A 90 -41.21 -55.69 -18.23
CA HIS A 90 -40.73 -56.51 -17.11
C HIS A 90 -40.03 -57.87 -17.35
N GLY A 91 -39.01 -58.08 -16.52
CA GLY A 91 -38.80 -59.37 -15.87
C GLY A 91 -37.34 -59.77 -15.88
N HIS A 92 -36.56 -59.34 -14.89
CA HIS A 92 -36.34 -60.06 -13.64
C HIS A 92 -35.66 -61.44 -13.79
N HIS A 93 -34.52 -61.51 -13.12
CA HIS A 93 -34.10 -62.59 -12.23
C HIS A 93 -33.43 -63.85 -12.79
N HIS A 94 -32.18 -63.95 -12.35
CA HIS A 94 -31.62 -65.06 -11.57
C HIS A 94 -30.91 -66.23 -12.27
N HIS A 95 -29.65 -66.32 -11.83
CA HIS A 95 -28.89 -67.50 -11.39
C HIS A 95 -28.16 -68.37 -12.41
N HIS A 96 -26.84 -68.42 -12.14
CA HIS A 96 -25.91 -69.55 -12.18
C HIS A 96 -26.18 -70.67 -13.20
N HIS A 97 -25.19 -70.94 -14.05
CA HIS A 97 -24.17 -71.93 -13.71
C HIS A 97 -23.07 -71.97 -14.79
N HIS A 98 -21.88 -72.36 -14.33
CA HIS A 98 -20.70 -72.73 -15.10
C HIS A 98 -21.00 -73.73 -16.23
N HIS A 99 -20.37 -73.56 -17.40
CA HIS A 99 -19.17 -74.31 -17.82
C HIS A 99 -18.83 -74.03 -19.30
N HIS A 100 -17.54 -73.77 -19.51
CA HIS A 100 -16.65 -74.13 -20.63
C HIS A 100 -17.14 -74.25 -22.10
N GLU A 101 -16.44 -73.46 -22.93
CA GLU A 101 -15.80 -73.76 -24.23
C GLU A 101 -16.59 -74.49 -25.33
N HIS A 102 -16.82 -73.80 -26.46
CA HIS A 102 -15.96 -73.91 -27.66
C HIS A 102 -16.48 -73.03 -28.83
N HIS A 103 -15.52 -72.48 -29.57
CA HIS A 103 -15.52 -71.79 -30.87
C HIS A 103 -16.78 -71.78 -31.77
N LYS A 104 -17.06 -70.61 -32.40
CA LYS A 104 -16.88 -70.40 -33.86
C LYS A 104 -17.15 -68.93 -34.32
N HIS A 105 -16.20 -68.46 -35.13
CA HIS A 105 -16.16 -67.38 -36.13
C HIS A 105 -17.15 -66.20 -36.15
N GLY A 106 -16.60 -65.00 -36.26
CA GLY A 106 -17.28 -63.83 -36.84
C GLY A 106 -16.45 -62.55 -36.70
N HIS A 107 -15.80 -62.13 -37.78
CA HIS A 107 -15.14 -60.83 -38.01
C HIS A 107 -14.65 -60.03 -36.79
N GLN A 108 -13.35 -60.16 -36.48
CA GLN A 108 -12.66 -59.17 -35.66
C GLN A 108 -12.59 -57.84 -36.43
N ILE A 109 -13.28 -56.84 -35.90
CA ILE A 109 -12.91 -55.44 -36.10
C ILE A 109 -11.46 -55.31 -35.58
N PRO A 110 -10.51 -54.72 -36.34
CA PRO A 110 -9.13 -54.60 -35.88
C PRO A 110 -9.12 -53.84 -34.55
N VAL A 111 -8.53 -54.43 -33.52
CA VAL A 111 -8.17 -53.71 -32.29
C VAL A 111 -7.11 -52.67 -32.68
N PRO A 112 -7.35 -51.35 -32.54
CA PRO A 112 -6.31 -50.39 -32.84
C PRO A 112 -5.17 -50.56 -31.84
N ARG A 113 -3.96 -50.79 -32.36
CA ARG A 113 -2.73 -50.54 -31.61
C ARG A 113 -2.73 -49.07 -31.19
N THR A 114 -2.34 -48.82 -29.94
CA THR A 114 -2.28 -47.61 -29.10
C THR A 114 -1.85 -46.24 -29.71
N LEU A 115 -1.93 -46.00 -31.00
CA LEU A 115 -1.52 -44.73 -31.62
C LEU A 115 -2.68 -43.75 -31.78
N SER A 116 -2.38 -42.46 -31.62
CA SER A 116 -3.18 -41.34 -32.11
C SER A 116 -3.49 -41.45 -33.62
N HIS A 117 -4.51 -40.71 -34.06
CA HIS A 117 -4.95 -40.73 -35.46
C HIS A 117 -3.81 -40.35 -36.42
N ASP A 118 -3.84 -40.88 -37.63
CA ASP A 118 -2.85 -40.55 -38.65
C ASP A 118 -3.18 -39.17 -39.27
N PRO A 119 -2.31 -38.15 -39.13
CA PRO A 119 -2.56 -36.85 -39.73
C PRO A 119 -2.53 -36.89 -41.26
N ASP A 120 -1.91 -37.91 -41.87
CA ASP A 120 -1.85 -38.08 -43.33
C ASP A 120 -3.12 -38.74 -43.91
N LEU A 121 -4.02 -39.26 -43.07
CA LEU A 121 -5.31 -39.80 -43.50
C LEU A 121 -6.39 -38.70 -43.63
N PRO A 122 -7.32 -38.81 -44.59
CA PRO A 122 -8.47 -37.91 -44.70
C PRO A 122 -9.29 -37.84 -43.40
N VAL A 123 -9.83 -36.67 -43.06
CA VAL A 123 -10.61 -36.42 -41.84
C VAL A 123 -11.74 -37.44 -41.64
N SER A 124 -12.36 -37.90 -42.73
CA SER A 124 -13.42 -38.91 -42.71
C SER A 124 -12.97 -40.29 -42.21
N GLN A 125 -11.67 -40.60 -42.31
CA GLN A 125 -11.06 -41.88 -41.96
C GLN A 125 -10.31 -41.85 -40.61
N ARG A 126 -10.28 -40.69 -39.93
CA ARG A 126 -9.65 -40.54 -38.62
C ARG A 126 -10.57 -41.03 -37.49
N ASN A 127 -9.98 -41.44 -36.38
CA ASN A 127 -10.70 -41.94 -35.21
C ASN A 127 -11.66 -40.89 -34.65
N ARG A 128 -12.97 -41.21 -34.61
CA ARG A 128 -14.02 -40.34 -34.03
C ARG A 128 -14.16 -40.49 -32.51
N VAL A 129 -13.50 -41.49 -31.93
CA VAL A 129 -13.42 -41.75 -30.50
C VAL A 129 -11.95 -41.63 -30.09
N SER A 130 -11.67 -40.95 -28.98
CA SER A 130 -10.31 -40.79 -28.45
C SER A 130 -9.72 -42.16 -28.13
N PRO A 131 -8.49 -42.48 -28.62
CA PRO A 131 -7.80 -43.71 -28.23
C PRO A 131 -7.27 -43.63 -26.78
N TYR A 132 -7.16 -42.42 -26.21
CA TYR A 132 -6.73 -42.23 -24.83
C TYR A 132 -7.90 -42.36 -23.84
N PRO A 133 -7.73 -43.14 -22.75
CA PRO A 133 -8.73 -43.28 -21.70
C PRO A 133 -8.96 -41.94 -20.98
N LEU A 134 -10.17 -41.75 -20.46
CA LEU A 134 -10.48 -40.61 -19.61
C LEU A 134 -10.08 -40.97 -18.17
N ILE A 135 -8.97 -40.41 -17.68
CA ILE A 135 -8.45 -40.69 -16.34
C ILE A 135 -8.98 -39.68 -15.31
N SER A 136 -8.93 -40.03 -14.03
CA SER A 136 -9.27 -39.11 -12.95
C SER A 136 -8.21 -38.02 -12.78
N MET A 137 -8.57 -36.93 -12.09
CA MET A 137 -7.63 -35.84 -11.81
C MET A 137 -6.49 -36.27 -10.90
N ASP A 138 -6.78 -37.05 -9.85
CA ASP A 138 -5.77 -37.51 -8.89
C ASP A 138 -4.75 -38.44 -9.56
N GLU A 139 -5.21 -39.32 -10.47
CA GLU A 139 -4.32 -40.15 -11.30
C GLU A 139 -3.43 -39.28 -12.21
N ALA A 140 -3.99 -38.23 -12.82
CA ALA A 140 -3.25 -37.33 -13.68
C ALA A 140 -2.15 -36.56 -12.91
N ILE A 141 -2.46 -36.02 -11.73
CA ILE A 141 -1.48 -35.32 -10.87
C ILE A 141 -0.38 -36.29 -10.43
N LYS A 142 -0.75 -37.50 -10.00
CA LYS A 142 0.21 -38.52 -9.59
C LYS A 142 1.20 -38.84 -10.70
N LEU A 143 0.72 -39.01 -11.95
CA LEU A 143 1.58 -39.23 -13.11
C LEU A 143 2.52 -38.03 -13.37
N VAL A 144 2.02 -36.81 -13.28
CA VAL A 144 2.84 -35.60 -13.43
C VAL A 144 3.99 -35.56 -12.42
N LEU A 145 3.69 -35.79 -11.14
CA LEU A 145 4.70 -35.75 -10.06
C LEU A 145 5.69 -36.91 -10.13
N GLN A 146 5.26 -38.07 -10.63
CA GLN A 146 6.12 -39.24 -10.82
C GLN A 146 7.11 -39.06 -11.97
N VAL A 147 6.70 -38.45 -13.08
CA VAL A 147 7.54 -38.26 -14.28
C VAL A 147 8.46 -37.04 -14.14
N SER A 148 8.07 -36.05 -13.34
CA SER A 148 8.84 -34.82 -13.13
C SER A 148 9.93 -35.05 -12.07
N GLU A 149 11.20 -35.18 -12.47
CA GLU A 149 12.32 -35.36 -11.53
C GLU A 149 13.06 -34.03 -11.23
N PRO A 150 13.56 -33.77 -10.00
CA PRO A 150 14.31 -32.55 -9.68
C PRO A 150 15.51 -32.33 -10.60
N LEU A 151 15.73 -31.10 -11.06
CA LEU A 151 16.90 -30.70 -11.84
C LEU A 151 18.17 -30.73 -10.99
N GLU A 152 19.32 -30.47 -11.62
CA GLU A 152 20.61 -30.42 -10.97
C GLU A 152 20.70 -29.27 -9.93
N SER A 153 21.60 -29.45 -8.97
CA SER A 153 21.92 -28.43 -7.96
C SER A 153 22.88 -27.39 -8.53
N VAL A 154 22.65 -26.12 -8.19
CA VAL A 154 23.47 -24.97 -8.55
C VAL A 154 23.75 -24.10 -7.33
N GLY A 155 24.96 -23.54 -7.25
CA GLY A 155 25.35 -22.61 -6.20
C GLY A 155 24.91 -21.19 -6.54
N LEU A 156 24.13 -20.57 -5.66
CA LEU A 156 23.67 -19.19 -5.81
C LEU A 156 24.07 -18.34 -4.61
N GLU A 157 24.26 -17.05 -4.85
CA GLU A 157 24.55 -16.07 -3.79
C GLU A 157 23.34 -15.84 -2.89
N VAL A 158 23.61 -15.63 -1.59
CA VAL A 158 22.58 -15.30 -0.60
C VAL A 158 22.12 -13.86 -0.80
N ASN A 159 21.10 -13.70 -1.63
CA ASN A 159 20.40 -12.45 -1.88
C ASN A 159 18.93 -12.71 -2.28
N SER A 160 18.20 -11.67 -2.65
CA SER A 160 16.77 -11.76 -3.00
C SER A 160 16.46 -12.68 -4.19
N ARG A 161 17.44 -13.01 -5.05
CA ARG A 161 17.25 -13.93 -6.19
C ARG A 161 17.06 -15.38 -5.78
N LEU A 162 17.38 -15.74 -4.52
CA LEU A 162 17.08 -17.07 -3.98
C LEU A 162 15.58 -17.31 -3.81
N ALA A 163 14.74 -16.27 -3.81
CA ALA A 163 13.31 -16.41 -3.62
C ALA A 163 12.67 -17.42 -4.60
N GLY A 164 11.93 -18.38 -4.03
CA GLY A 164 11.27 -19.46 -4.75
C GLY A 164 12.17 -20.62 -5.18
N HIS A 165 13.46 -20.62 -4.81
CA HIS A 165 14.33 -21.80 -4.94
C HIS A 165 14.18 -22.74 -3.73
N VAL A 166 14.52 -24.01 -3.91
CA VAL A 166 14.57 -25.03 -2.85
C VAL A 166 16.02 -25.37 -2.53
N LEU A 167 16.39 -25.36 -1.25
CA LEU A 167 17.73 -25.75 -0.81
C LEU A 167 17.99 -27.22 -1.16
N SER A 168 19.17 -27.52 -1.68
CA SER A 168 19.63 -28.89 -1.96
C SER A 168 20.67 -29.38 -0.93
N GLU A 169 21.01 -28.55 0.05
CA GLU A 169 21.94 -28.86 1.14
C GLU A 169 21.35 -28.49 2.52
N ASP A 170 21.75 -29.20 3.57
CA ASP A 170 21.55 -28.75 4.95
C ASP A 170 22.51 -27.60 5.22
N VAL A 171 21.99 -26.46 5.69
CA VAL A 171 22.81 -25.30 6.02
C VAL A 171 23.14 -25.30 7.50
N MET A 172 24.40 -25.53 7.80
CA MET A 172 24.94 -25.56 9.16
C MET A 172 25.58 -24.22 9.53
N ALA A 173 25.44 -23.81 10.79
CA ALA A 173 26.06 -22.62 11.33
C ALA A 173 27.59 -22.80 11.42
N PRO A 174 28.39 -21.96 10.73
CA PRO A 174 29.84 -22.14 10.66
C PRO A 174 30.60 -21.54 11.86
N HIS A 175 29.96 -20.69 12.66
CA HIS A 175 30.53 -20.04 13.85
C HIS A 175 29.44 -19.85 14.91
N GLU A 176 29.85 -19.58 16.15
CA GLU A 176 28.93 -19.24 17.24
C GLU A 176 28.40 -17.81 17.08
N LEU A 177 27.14 -17.58 17.44
CA LEU A 177 26.53 -16.25 17.52
C LEU A 177 25.90 -16.04 18.91
N PRO A 178 26.22 -14.94 19.59
CA PRO A 178 27.39 -14.09 19.32
C PRO A 178 28.69 -14.90 19.47
N ALA A 179 29.76 -14.49 18.76
CA ALA A 179 31.05 -15.21 18.74
C ALA A 179 31.90 -15.00 20.01
N SER A 180 31.50 -14.06 20.87
CA SER A 180 32.10 -13.79 22.17
C SER A 180 31.00 -13.31 23.13
N PRO A 181 31.24 -13.30 24.45
CA PRO A 181 30.26 -12.77 25.38
C PRO A 181 29.94 -11.31 25.05
N THR A 182 28.65 -10.97 24.96
CA THR A 182 28.17 -9.61 24.69
C THR A 182 27.24 -9.15 25.80
N THR A 183 26.94 -7.86 25.90
CA THR A 183 26.00 -7.37 26.92
C THR A 183 24.55 -7.33 26.42
N ASN A 184 23.60 -7.50 27.35
CA ASN A 184 22.15 -7.35 27.14
C ASN A 184 21.63 -5.93 27.34
N VAL A 185 22.45 -5.05 27.92
CA VAL A 185 22.03 -3.73 28.41
C VAL A 185 23.10 -2.69 28.07
N ASP A 186 22.71 -1.42 28.06
CA ASP A 186 23.67 -0.33 28.08
C ASP A 186 24.20 -0.16 29.51
N GLY A 187 25.49 0.08 29.68
CA GLY A 187 26.08 0.12 31.01
C GLY A 187 27.59 0.27 31.07
N TYR A 188 28.16 -0.21 32.17
CA TYR A 188 29.59 -0.25 32.39
C TYR A 188 30.03 -1.68 32.68
N ALA A 189 30.96 -2.19 31.88
CA ALA A 189 31.58 -3.47 32.11
C ALA A 189 32.54 -3.38 33.30
N VAL A 190 32.35 -4.30 34.25
CA VAL A 190 33.03 -4.31 35.55
C VAL A 190 33.68 -5.66 35.82
N LYS A 191 34.71 -5.64 36.68
CA LYS A 191 35.25 -6.84 37.32
C LYS A 191 34.59 -7.02 38.68
N VAL A 192 33.80 -8.08 38.82
CA VAL A 192 33.23 -8.52 40.11
C VAL A 192 34.24 -9.45 40.81
N PRO A 193 34.45 -9.30 42.14
CA PRO A 193 33.77 -8.36 43.04
C PRO A 193 34.35 -6.94 43.01
N TYR A 194 33.48 -5.94 43.15
CA TYR A 194 33.83 -4.55 43.39
C TYR A 194 32.97 -3.98 44.52
N LYS A 195 33.33 -2.80 45.04
CA LYS A 195 32.53 -2.04 46.01
C LYS A 195 31.93 -0.80 45.37
N LYS A 196 30.72 -0.44 45.81
CA LYS A 196 30.07 0.83 45.42
C LYS A 196 31.02 2.00 45.64
N GLY A 197 31.05 2.94 44.70
CA GLY A 197 31.99 4.06 44.73
C GLY A 197 32.25 4.63 43.34
N VAL A 198 33.19 5.58 43.28
CA VAL A 198 33.56 6.29 42.05
C VAL A 198 34.68 5.58 41.32
N PHE A 199 34.47 5.28 40.04
CA PHE A 199 35.41 4.60 39.16
C PHE A 199 35.75 5.48 37.96
N LYS A 200 36.95 5.32 37.41
CA LYS A 200 37.34 5.97 36.16
C LYS A 200 36.63 5.28 34.98
N VAL A 201 36.05 6.05 34.08
CA VAL A 201 35.39 5.51 32.88
C VAL A 201 36.40 5.38 31.75
N LEU A 202 36.39 4.23 31.09
CA LEU A 202 37.13 3.94 29.87
C LEU A 202 36.17 3.70 28.72
N THR A 203 36.52 4.22 27.55
CA THR A 203 35.79 4.07 26.28
C THR A 203 36.68 3.41 25.23
N PRO A 204 36.15 2.99 24.07
CA PRO A 204 36.96 2.51 22.94
C PRO A 204 38.08 3.47 22.51
N ALA A 205 37.93 4.77 22.75
CA ALA A 205 38.96 5.77 22.46
C ALA A 205 40.14 5.71 23.46
N THR A 206 39.87 5.34 24.72
CA THR A 206 40.85 5.37 25.82
C THR A 206 41.50 4.01 26.12
N LEU A 207 40.86 2.90 25.72
CA LEU A 207 41.39 1.54 25.88
C LEU A 207 41.07 0.72 24.63
N LYS A 208 42.13 0.24 23.96
CA LYS A 208 42.00 -0.59 22.75
C LYS A 208 41.26 -1.89 23.06
N LEU A 209 40.41 -2.31 22.13
CA LEU A 209 39.68 -3.57 22.21
C LEU A 209 40.68 -4.73 22.37
N GLY A 210 40.57 -5.48 23.47
CA GLY A 210 41.46 -6.60 23.83
C GLY A 210 42.44 -6.31 24.97
N SER A 211 42.68 -5.03 25.33
CA SER A 211 43.45 -4.67 26.53
C SER A 211 42.62 -4.89 27.80
N GLU A 212 43.27 -5.32 28.89
CA GLU A 212 42.60 -5.60 30.15
C GLU A 212 42.15 -4.30 30.85
N VAL A 213 40.90 -4.27 31.35
CA VAL A 213 40.38 -3.13 32.10
C VAL A 213 41.11 -3.00 33.45
N PRO A 214 41.84 -1.90 33.70
CA PRO A 214 42.60 -1.72 34.95
C PRO A 214 41.72 -1.60 36.20
N THR A 215 42.25 -2.05 37.34
CA THR A 215 41.60 -1.91 38.65
C THR A 215 41.28 -0.45 38.98
N GLY A 216 40.07 -0.18 39.50
CA GLY A 216 39.58 1.17 39.78
C GLY A 216 39.01 1.90 38.54
N SER A 217 38.93 1.21 37.40
CA SER A 217 38.27 1.69 36.19
C SER A 217 37.15 0.75 35.74
N VAL A 218 36.22 1.29 34.96
CA VAL A 218 35.12 0.57 34.33
C VAL A 218 35.06 0.93 32.85
N TYR A 219 34.54 0.04 32.01
CA TYR A 219 34.51 0.26 30.57
C TYR A 219 33.08 0.50 30.09
N ARG A 220 32.79 1.66 29.50
CA ARG A 220 31.49 2.01 28.95
C ARG A 220 31.16 1.09 27.77
N ILE A 221 30.02 0.40 27.85
CA ILE A 221 29.62 -0.63 26.90
C ILE A 221 28.14 -0.45 26.52
N ASN A 222 27.82 -0.63 25.23
CA ASN A 222 26.46 -0.56 24.72
C ASN A 222 25.89 -1.97 24.49
N THR A 223 24.57 -2.09 24.46
CA THR A 223 23.80 -3.31 24.21
C THR A 223 24.32 -4.02 22.96
N GLY A 224 24.66 -5.30 23.10
CA GLY A 224 25.20 -6.13 22.02
C GLY A 224 26.70 -5.99 21.75
N ALA A 225 27.41 -5.07 22.41
CA ALA A 225 28.86 -4.98 22.29
C ALA A 225 29.57 -6.14 23.02
N PRO A 226 30.73 -6.59 22.52
CA PRO A 226 31.52 -7.63 23.18
C PRO A 226 32.11 -7.14 24.51
N LEU A 227 32.15 -8.02 25.50
CA LEU A 227 32.74 -7.69 26.80
C LEU A 227 34.27 -7.48 26.66
N PRO A 228 34.81 -6.39 27.23
CA PRO A 228 36.25 -6.15 27.23
C PRO A 228 36.98 -7.12 28.16
N SER A 229 38.22 -7.45 27.79
CA SER A 229 39.10 -8.30 28.57
C SER A 229 39.23 -7.81 30.02
N GLY A 230 39.19 -8.75 30.98
CA GLY A 230 39.26 -8.41 32.40
C GLY A 230 37.93 -8.05 33.04
N THR A 231 36.81 -8.01 32.32
CA THR A 231 35.46 -7.81 32.90
C THR A 231 34.65 -9.10 32.89
N ASN A 232 33.66 -9.22 33.76
CA ASN A 232 32.83 -10.42 33.87
C ASN A 232 31.35 -10.15 34.21
N ALA A 233 30.94 -8.89 34.27
CA ALA A 233 29.54 -8.48 34.43
C ALA A 233 29.36 -7.06 33.86
N VAL A 234 28.11 -6.63 33.65
CA VAL A 234 27.78 -5.26 33.27
C VAL A 234 26.77 -4.70 34.26
N ILE A 235 27.08 -3.54 34.83
CA ILE A 235 26.11 -2.76 35.61
C ILE A 235 25.36 -1.83 34.67
N MET A 236 24.03 -1.81 34.75
CA MET A 236 23.18 -0.99 33.89
C MET A 236 23.42 0.50 34.16
N VAL A 237 23.26 1.36 33.13
CA VAL A 237 23.43 2.81 33.29
C VAL A 237 22.51 3.36 34.39
N GLU A 238 21.31 2.84 34.52
CA GLU A 238 20.30 3.22 35.52
C GLU A 238 20.78 3.03 36.96
N ASP A 239 21.71 2.09 37.19
CA ASP A 239 22.30 1.80 38.50
C ASP A 239 23.63 2.57 38.74
N THR A 240 23.85 3.62 37.96
CA THR A 240 25.03 4.47 38.06
C THR A 240 24.67 5.95 38.10
N ARG A 241 25.60 6.78 38.57
CA ARG A 241 25.49 8.23 38.57
C ARG A 241 26.80 8.84 38.07
N VAL A 242 26.71 9.85 37.23
CA VAL A 242 27.91 10.53 36.71
C VAL A 242 28.66 11.21 37.86
N GLY A 243 29.92 10.85 38.06
CA GLY A 243 30.77 11.42 39.11
C GLY A 243 31.49 12.69 38.65
N SER A 244 32.06 12.65 37.45
CA SER A 244 32.66 13.81 36.79
C SER A 244 32.68 13.63 35.29
N GLN A 245 32.69 14.73 34.56
CA GLN A 245 32.74 14.76 33.09
C GLN A 245 34.02 15.46 32.63
N PHE A 246 34.45 15.16 31.40
CA PHE A 246 35.52 15.91 30.77
C PHE A 246 35.05 17.32 30.44
N SER A 247 35.94 18.29 30.62
CA SER A 247 35.71 19.69 30.27
C SER A 247 35.89 19.94 28.76
N ALA A 248 35.34 21.05 28.27
CA ALA A 248 35.49 21.48 26.87
C ALA A 248 36.97 21.62 26.45
N GLU A 249 37.85 22.03 27.37
CA GLU A 249 39.30 22.17 27.15
C GLU A 249 40.01 20.81 26.99
N GLU A 250 39.42 19.74 27.52
CA GLU A 250 39.92 18.35 27.43
C GLU A 250 39.43 17.62 26.17
N GLY A 251 38.57 18.23 25.35
CA GLY A 251 38.19 17.73 24.01
C GLY A 251 37.22 16.53 23.99
N GLN A 252 36.57 16.21 25.11
CA GLN A 252 35.60 15.11 25.25
C GLN A 252 34.33 15.56 26.01
N GLU A 253 33.88 16.79 25.75
CA GLU A 253 32.76 17.43 26.45
C GLU A 253 31.49 16.57 26.40
N GLY A 254 30.89 16.30 27.56
CA GLY A 254 29.72 15.42 27.71
C GLY A 254 30.02 13.94 27.92
N GLU A 255 31.28 13.50 27.84
CA GLU A 255 31.68 12.15 28.25
C GLU A 255 31.98 12.07 29.76
N GLU A 256 31.59 10.97 30.41
CA GLU A 256 31.94 10.75 31.81
C GLU A 256 33.43 10.45 31.94
N LYS A 257 34.12 11.21 32.79
CA LYS A 257 35.49 10.93 33.22
C LYS A 257 35.49 9.94 34.38
N THR A 258 34.51 10.06 35.26
CA THR A 258 34.27 9.11 36.35
C THR A 258 32.77 8.86 36.53
N VAL A 259 32.45 7.65 36.96
CA VAL A 259 31.08 7.22 37.26
C VAL A 259 31.03 6.61 38.66
N GLU A 260 30.00 6.97 39.41
CA GLU A 260 29.67 6.36 40.69
C GLU A 260 28.74 5.16 40.47
N LEU A 261 29.18 3.98 40.90
CA LEU A 261 28.36 2.76 40.85
C LEU A 261 27.50 2.67 42.11
N LEU A 262 26.17 2.67 41.93
CA LEU A 262 25.19 2.70 43.04
C LEU A 262 24.76 1.30 43.50
N ALA A 263 25.07 0.26 42.73
CA ALA A 263 24.78 -1.15 43.01
C ALA A 263 26.03 -2.04 42.87
N GLU A 264 26.00 -3.22 43.52
CA GLU A 264 26.95 -4.32 43.30
C GLU A 264 26.20 -5.40 42.51
N VAL A 265 26.77 -5.90 41.41
CA VAL A 265 26.18 -6.95 40.56
C VAL A 265 26.96 -8.25 40.67
N ASP A 266 26.29 -9.38 40.39
CA ASP A 266 26.89 -10.71 40.41
C ASP A 266 27.69 -11.02 39.12
N VAL A 267 28.54 -12.04 39.19
CA VAL A 267 29.31 -12.51 38.02
C VAL A 267 28.36 -12.99 36.92
N GLY A 268 28.49 -12.44 35.72
CA GLY A 268 27.69 -12.79 34.54
C GLY A 268 26.39 -12.01 34.42
N GLU A 269 26.08 -11.11 35.35
CA GLU A 269 24.89 -10.25 35.29
C GLU A 269 24.93 -9.38 34.03
N ASN A 270 23.80 -9.33 33.31
CA ASN A 270 23.63 -8.58 32.05
C ASN A 270 24.57 -9.00 30.89
N VAL A 271 25.06 -10.25 30.88
CA VAL A 271 25.94 -10.79 29.83
C VAL A 271 25.27 -11.95 29.07
N ARG A 272 25.24 -11.87 27.73
CA ARG A 272 24.99 -13.01 26.83
C ARG A 272 26.26 -13.79 26.61
N LYS A 273 26.17 -15.12 26.74
CA LYS A 273 27.29 -16.03 26.50
C LYS A 273 27.50 -16.21 25.00
N SER A 274 28.74 -16.54 24.63
CA SER A 274 29.05 -17.00 23.27
C SER A 274 28.16 -18.18 22.88
N GLY A 275 27.68 -18.19 21.64
CA GLY A 275 26.84 -19.27 21.09
C GLY A 275 25.47 -19.41 21.77
N SER A 276 24.93 -18.33 22.34
CA SER A 276 23.59 -18.33 22.94
C SER A 276 22.45 -18.19 21.92
N ASP A 277 22.71 -17.56 20.77
CA ASP A 277 21.73 -17.44 19.68
C ASP A 277 21.83 -18.65 18.73
N VAL A 278 23.06 -18.98 18.31
CA VAL A 278 23.37 -20.14 17.44
C VAL A 278 24.74 -20.70 17.80
N ARG A 279 24.87 -22.03 17.89
CA ARG A 279 26.15 -22.71 18.11
C ARG A 279 26.75 -23.23 16.81
N ILE A 280 28.07 -23.42 16.80
CA ILE A 280 28.74 -24.09 15.69
C ILE A 280 28.12 -25.46 15.46
N GLY A 281 27.74 -25.74 14.22
CA GLY A 281 27.13 -27.00 13.84
C GLY A 281 25.64 -27.10 14.14
N ASP A 282 24.97 -26.03 14.58
CA ASP A 282 23.52 -25.99 14.58
C ASP A 282 23.00 -25.95 13.14
N ARG A 283 21.93 -26.68 12.84
CA ARG A 283 21.28 -26.64 11.54
C ARG A 283 20.33 -25.45 11.48
N VAL A 284 20.58 -24.55 10.54
CA VAL A 284 19.88 -23.28 10.36
C VAL A 284 18.68 -23.46 9.43
N LEU A 285 18.91 -24.14 8.30
CA LEU A 285 17.89 -24.54 7.33
C LEU A 285 18.22 -25.95 6.83
N ALA A 286 17.20 -26.71 6.45
CA ALA A 286 17.34 -28.07 5.96
C ALA A 286 17.30 -28.13 4.42
N ALA A 287 17.96 -29.13 3.84
CA ALA A 287 17.74 -29.49 2.44
C ALA A 287 16.24 -29.80 2.23
N GLY A 288 15.68 -29.25 1.16
CA GLY A 288 14.24 -29.30 0.88
C GLY A 288 13.45 -28.09 1.38
N ASP A 289 14.03 -27.20 2.18
CA ASP A 289 13.37 -25.95 2.57
C ASP A 289 13.24 -25.01 1.36
N VAL A 290 12.05 -24.42 1.20
CA VAL A 290 11.78 -23.43 0.16
C VAL A 290 12.19 -22.06 0.69
N VAL A 291 13.10 -21.38 -0.02
CA VAL A 291 13.45 -19.99 0.29
C VAL A 291 12.28 -19.10 -0.08
N SER A 292 11.59 -18.57 0.93
CA SER A 292 10.46 -17.69 0.69
C SER A 292 10.94 -16.33 0.15
N GLY A 293 10.05 -15.62 -0.53
CA GLY A 293 10.35 -14.22 -0.86
C GLY A 293 10.29 -13.29 0.36
N LEU A 294 9.87 -13.76 1.55
CA LEU A 294 9.62 -12.88 2.70
C LEU A 294 10.93 -12.39 3.31
N GLY A 295 12.04 -13.02 2.90
CA GLY A 295 13.38 -12.69 3.36
C GLY A 295 13.76 -13.37 4.67
N GLY A 296 12.88 -14.16 5.30
CA GLY A 296 13.18 -14.86 6.55
C GLY A 296 14.33 -15.86 6.41
N GLU A 297 14.26 -16.76 5.41
CA GLU A 297 15.30 -17.75 5.14
C GLU A 297 16.58 -17.07 4.65
N VAL A 298 16.47 -16.06 3.77
CA VAL A 298 17.62 -15.26 3.32
C VAL A 298 18.30 -14.55 4.49
N GLY A 299 17.52 -14.00 5.42
CA GLY A 299 17.99 -13.38 6.65
C GLY A 299 18.65 -14.38 7.59
N ALA A 300 18.11 -15.59 7.73
CA ALA A 300 18.73 -16.66 8.52
C ALA A 300 20.07 -17.11 7.94
N LEU A 301 20.15 -17.27 6.61
CA LEU A 301 21.39 -17.57 5.90
C LEU A 301 22.44 -16.47 6.07
N ALA A 302 22.04 -15.21 5.94
CA ALA A 302 22.90 -14.05 6.15
C ALA A 302 23.35 -13.91 7.61
N PHE A 303 22.44 -14.19 8.56
CA PHE A 303 22.68 -14.12 10.00
C PHE A 303 23.82 -15.06 10.41
N VAL A 304 23.86 -16.28 9.86
CA VAL A 304 24.98 -17.22 10.08
C VAL A 304 26.17 -17.03 9.13
N GLY A 305 26.19 -15.93 8.37
CA GLY A 305 27.31 -15.53 7.53
C GLY A 305 27.50 -16.36 6.26
N ARG A 306 26.46 -17.02 5.74
CA ARG A 306 26.54 -17.74 4.45
C ARG A 306 26.52 -16.74 3.30
N LYS A 307 27.50 -16.85 2.39
CA LYS A 307 27.59 -16.04 1.17
C LYS A 307 26.91 -16.70 -0.03
N GLN A 308 26.96 -18.03 -0.09
CA GLN A 308 26.36 -18.85 -1.13
C GLN A 308 25.71 -20.08 -0.52
N VAL A 309 24.69 -20.61 -1.20
CA VAL A 309 24.01 -21.85 -0.86
C VAL A 309 23.71 -22.68 -2.10
N GLN A 310 23.64 -23.99 -1.94
CA GLN A 310 23.23 -24.92 -2.98
C GLN A 310 21.70 -25.01 -3.04
N VAL A 311 21.16 -24.82 -4.25
CA VAL A 311 19.72 -24.93 -4.53
C VAL A 311 19.47 -25.75 -5.78
N TYR A 312 18.27 -26.31 -5.92
CA TYR A 312 17.85 -26.91 -7.18
C TYR A 312 17.61 -25.83 -8.25
N ARG A 313 18.10 -26.07 -9.47
CA ARG A 313 17.89 -25.15 -10.61
C ARG A 313 16.40 -25.07 -10.96
N LYS A 314 15.91 -23.85 -11.24
CA LYS A 314 14.55 -23.67 -11.78
C LYS A 314 14.49 -24.09 -13.26
N PRO A 315 13.41 -24.77 -13.69
CA PRO A 315 13.19 -25.13 -15.09
C PRO A 315 12.95 -23.90 -15.98
N VAL A 316 13.42 -23.97 -17.22
CA VAL A 316 13.09 -23.02 -18.30
C VAL A 316 11.88 -23.55 -19.07
N VAL A 317 10.92 -22.68 -19.41
CA VAL A 317 9.64 -23.06 -20.03
C VAL A 317 9.52 -22.50 -21.45
N ALA A 318 9.31 -23.34 -22.46
CA ALA A 318 8.92 -22.90 -23.80
C ALA A 318 7.39 -22.83 -23.90
N LEU A 319 6.85 -21.79 -24.53
CA LEU A 319 5.40 -21.55 -24.63
C LEU A 319 4.98 -21.30 -26.08
N LEU A 320 4.04 -22.11 -26.57
CA LEU A 320 3.58 -22.11 -27.97
C LEU A 320 2.05 -22.10 -28.05
N SER A 321 1.47 -21.27 -28.92
CA SER A 321 0.06 -21.35 -29.30
C SER A 321 -0.08 -22.01 -30.67
N THR A 322 -1.16 -22.77 -30.89
CA THR A 322 -1.44 -23.42 -32.18
C THR A 322 -2.84 -23.08 -32.69
N GLY A 323 -2.94 -22.82 -34.00
CA GLY A 323 -4.20 -22.53 -34.67
C GLY A 323 -4.02 -21.57 -35.84
N ASN A 324 -4.76 -21.80 -36.93
CA ASN A 324 -4.73 -20.92 -38.11
C ASN A 324 -5.56 -19.65 -37.94
N GLU A 325 -6.53 -19.68 -37.03
CA GLU A 325 -7.40 -18.57 -36.69
C GLU A 325 -6.76 -17.55 -35.74
N LEU A 326 -5.62 -17.89 -35.13
CA LEU A 326 -5.02 -17.09 -34.07
C LEU A 326 -4.25 -15.90 -34.63
N VAL A 327 -4.42 -14.73 -34.00
CA VAL A 327 -3.72 -13.49 -34.34
C VAL A 327 -2.98 -12.99 -33.10
N ASP A 328 -1.70 -12.64 -33.26
CA ASP A 328 -0.91 -12.00 -32.19
C ASP A 328 -1.33 -10.53 -32.04
N LEU A 329 -1.62 -10.12 -30.80
CA LEU A 329 -2.00 -8.75 -30.47
C LEU A 329 -0.85 -7.74 -30.70
N GLN A 330 0.40 -8.19 -30.58
CA GLN A 330 1.59 -7.31 -30.63
C GLN A 330 2.16 -7.14 -32.04
N GLU A 331 1.71 -7.91 -33.02
CA GLU A 331 2.13 -7.73 -34.40
C GLU A 331 1.44 -6.51 -35.02
N GLN A 332 2.22 -5.47 -35.34
CA GLN A 332 1.77 -4.34 -36.16
C GLN A 332 1.61 -4.80 -37.62
N SER A 333 0.53 -5.52 -37.92
CA SER A 333 0.09 -5.73 -39.29
C SER A 333 -1.25 -5.01 -39.52
N SER A 334 -1.23 -4.10 -40.47
CA SER A 334 -2.36 -3.41 -41.06
C SER A 334 -3.51 -4.36 -41.37
N GLN A 335 -4.73 -4.04 -40.90
CA GLN A 335 -6.03 -4.48 -41.41
C GLN A 335 -6.01 -5.77 -42.26
N ILE A 336 -6.24 -6.92 -41.64
CA ILE A 336 -6.77 -8.07 -42.38
C ILE A 336 -8.29 -7.86 -42.47
N GLU A 337 -8.72 -6.95 -43.35
CA GLU A 337 -10.07 -7.01 -43.92
C GLU A 337 -10.12 -8.27 -44.80
N THR A 338 -10.48 -9.41 -44.22
CA THR A 338 -10.92 -10.53 -45.04
C THR A 338 -12.23 -10.12 -45.72
N SER A 339 -12.42 -10.53 -46.98
CA SER A 339 -13.64 -10.27 -47.77
C SER A 339 -14.94 -10.78 -47.13
N GLU A 340 -14.85 -11.47 -45.99
CA GLU A 340 -15.95 -12.04 -45.20
C GLU A 340 -16.20 -11.32 -43.86
N GLY A 341 -15.43 -10.27 -43.52
CA GLY A 341 -15.64 -9.48 -42.29
C GLY A 341 -15.23 -10.18 -40.99
N TRP A 342 -14.45 -11.26 -41.04
CA TRP A 342 -13.92 -11.98 -39.88
C TRP A 342 -12.42 -11.71 -39.69
N SER A 343 -12.03 -11.18 -38.53
CA SER A 343 -10.66 -10.71 -38.24
C SER A 343 -9.81 -11.71 -37.43
N GLY A 344 -10.18 -13.00 -37.38
CA GLY A 344 -9.50 -14.02 -36.57
C GLY A 344 -9.82 -13.96 -35.06
N VAL A 345 -9.15 -14.81 -34.27
CA VAL A 345 -9.24 -14.92 -32.80
C VAL A 345 -7.93 -14.43 -32.18
N VAL A 346 -8.00 -13.45 -31.27
CA VAL A 346 -6.79 -12.92 -30.61
C VAL A 346 -6.20 -13.95 -29.65
N ASP A 347 -4.90 -14.26 -29.78
CA ASP A 347 -4.19 -15.15 -28.86
C ASP A 347 -4.13 -14.54 -27.45
N THR A 348 -4.94 -15.09 -26.56
CA THR A 348 -5.00 -14.70 -25.14
C THR A 348 -4.24 -15.67 -24.24
N ASN A 349 -3.97 -16.89 -24.70
CA ASN A 349 -3.42 -17.95 -23.85
C ASN A 349 -1.95 -17.70 -23.54
N ARG A 350 -1.15 -17.44 -24.58
CA ARG A 350 0.30 -17.28 -24.43
C ARG A 350 0.67 -16.04 -23.60
N PRO A 351 0.09 -14.84 -23.83
CA PRO A 351 0.33 -13.71 -22.93
C PRO A 351 -0.08 -13.98 -21.48
N SER A 352 -1.22 -14.66 -21.26
CA SER A 352 -1.72 -14.95 -19.90
C SER A 352 -0.83 -15.95 -19.15
N LEU A 353 -0.40 -17.01 -19.82
CA LEU A 353 0.47 -18.04 -19.26
C LEU A 353 1.89 -17.51 -19.05
N LYS A 354 2.41 -16.69 -19.98
CA LYS A 354 3.71 -16.00 -19.83
C LYS A 354 3.72 -15.13 -18.58
N ALA A 355 2.69 -14.31 -18.37
CA ALA A 355 2.56 -13.48 -17.18
C ALA A 355 2.49 -14.30 -15.88
N ALA A 356 1.78 -15.43 -15.87
CA ALA A 356 1.70 -16.31 -14.70
C ALA A 356 3.05 -16.99 -14.38
N LEU A 357 3.76 -17.47 -15.41
CA LEU A 357 5.07 -18.11 -15.28
C LEU A 357 6.16 -17.13 -14.80
N GLU A 358 6.27 -15.96 -15.45
CA GLU A 358 7.22 -14.91 -15.07
C GLU A 358 6.92 -14.37 -13.66
N GLY A 359 5.63 -14.22 -13.32
CA GLY A 359 5.20 -13.81 -11.98
C GLY A 359 5.55 -14.80 -10.87
N LEU A 360 5.75 -16.08 -11.20
CA LEU A 360 6.24 -17.13 -10.29
C LEU A 360 7.77 -17.27 -10.31
N GLY A 361 8.46 -16.46 -11.12
CA GLY A 361 9.92 -16.42 -11.21
C GLY A 361 10.53 -17.52 -12.08
N TYR A 362 9.80 -18.02 -13.07
CA TYR A 362 10.32 -18.94 -14.09
C TYR A 362 10.74 -18.17 -15.35
N GLU A 363 11.79 -18.66 -16.01
CA GLU A 363 12.22 -18.16 -17.31
C GLU A 363 11.32 -18.73 -18.42
N VAL A 364 10.86 -17.87 -19.33
CA VAL A 364 9.92 -18.24 -20.40
C VAL A 364 10.49 -17.90 -21.77
N ILE A 365 10.54 -18.91 -22.64
CA ILE A 365 10.86 -18.79 -24.06
C ILE A 365 9.54 -18.76 -24.84
N ASP A 366 9.22 -17.62 -25.40
CA ASP A 366 8.02 -17.43 -26.21
C ASP A 366 8.28 -17.91 -27.65
N MET A 367 7.56 -18.96 -28.07
CA MET A 367 7.70 -19.60 -29.38
C MET A 367 6.72 -19.05 -30.44
N GLY A 368 5.87 -18.09 -30.07
CA GLY A 368 4.86 -17.52 -30.96
C GLY A 368 3.67 -18.44 -31.26
N ILE A 369 3.13 -18.30 -32.47
CA ILE A 369 1.96 -19.06 -32.96
C ILE A 369 2.42 -20.00 -34.08
N ALA A 370 2.16 -21.29 -33.95
CA ALA A 370 2.33 -22.27 -35.01
C ALA A 370 1.00 -22.50 -35.76
N HIS A 371 1.01 -22.24 -37.07
CA HIS A 371 -0.09 -22.60 -37.96
C HIS A 371 -0.22 -24.12 -38.08
N ASP A 372 -1.44 -24.63 -38.31
CA ASP A 372 -1.81 -26.07 -38.40
C ASP A 372 -1.26 -26.75 -39.67
N ASN A 373 0.06 -26.68 -39.84
CA ASN A 373 0.87 -27.37 -40.81
C ASN A 373 1.80 -28.33 -40.04
N ILE A 374 1.85 -29.59 -40.48
CA ILE A 374 2.65 -30.66 -39.90
C ILE A 374 4.12 -30.24 -39.74
N ASP A 375 4.75 -29.71 -40.80
CA ASP A 375 6.18 -29.36 -40.77
C ASP A 375 6.47 -28.19 -39.83
N ALA A 376 5.59 -27.18 -39.84
CA ALA A 376 5.70 -26.02 -38.95
C ALA A 376 5.53 -26.41 -37.48
N HIS A 377 4.58 -27.29 -37.18
CA HIS A 377 4.38 -27.84 -35.84
C HIS A 377 5.58 -28.67 -35.38
N ILE A 378 6.10 -29.58 -36.22
CA ILE A 378 7.29 -30.38 -35.87
C ILE A 378 8.46 -29.46 -35.57
N SER A 379 8.72 -28.46 -36.43
CA SER A 379 9.82 -27.51 -36.25
C SER A 379 9.68 -26.74 -34.93
N ALA A 380 8.48 -26.21 -34.63
CA ALA A 380 8.24 -25.44 -33.41
C ALA A 380 8.34 -26.31 -32.13
N LEU A 381 7.80 -27.53 -32.17
CA LEU A 381 7.89 -28.48 -31.06
C LEU A 381 9.35 -28.89 -30.82
N SER A 382 10.10 -29.23 -31.88
CA SER A 382 11.52 -29.60 -31.78
C SER A 382 12.38 -28.45 -31.25
N ASP A 383 12.19 -27.21 -31.75
CA ASP A 383 12.94 -26.05 -31.27
C ASP A 383 12.66 -25.79 -29.78
N GLY A 384 11.38 -25.78 -29.38
CA GLY A 384 10.99 -25.58 -27.98
C GLY A 384 11.55 -26.64 -27.03
N ILE A 385 11.51 -27.91 -27.43
CA ILE A 385 12.09 -29.04 -26.67
C ILE A 385 13.62 -28.92 -26.54
N SER A 386 14.30 -28.39 -27.56
CA SER A 386 15.75 -28.24 -27.55
C SER A 386 16.25 -27.12 -26.62
N ARG A 387 15.42 -26.08 -26.40
CA ARG A 387 15.78 -24.86 -25.69
C ARG A 387 15.27 -24.77 -24.26
N ALA A 388 14.29 -25.59 -23.89
CA ALA A 388 13.64 -25.55 -22.58
C ALA A 388 13.67 -26.92 -21.86
N ASP A 389 13.33 -26.92 -20.57
CA ASP A 389 13.14 -28.15 -19.79
C ASP A 389 11.71 -28.70 -19.97
N ILE A 390 10.77 -27.82 -20.27
CA ILE A 390 9.35 -28.11 -20.44
C ILE A 390 8.76 -27.24 -21.55
N LEU A 391 7.95 -27.84 -22.42
CA LEU A 391 7.20 -27.17 -23.46
C LEU A 391 5.70 -27.17 -23.13
N VAL A 392 5.08 -26.00 -23.14
CA VAL A 392 3.64 -25.82 -22.93
C VAL A 392 3.02 -25.32 -24.22
N THR A 393 2.06 -26.07 -24.73
CA THR A 393 1.31 -25.74 -25.96
C THR A 393 -0.15 -25.45 -25.63
N THR A 394 -0.79 -24.51 -26.33
CA THR A 394 -2.23 -24.23 -26.19
C THR A 394 -2.91 -24.27 -27.55
N GLY A 395 -4.09 -24.89 -27.62
CA GLY A 395 -4.75 -25.17 -28.91
C GLY A 395 -4.50 -26.60 -29.39
N GLY A 396 -5.19 -27.05 -30.44
CA GLY A 396 -4.92 -28.33 -31.10
C GLY A 396 -4.92 -29.60 -30.21
N THR A 397 -5.73 -29.66 -29.14
CA THR A 397 -5.75 -30.79 -28.17
C THR A 397 -7.05 -31.61 -28.15
N SER A 398 -8.05 -31.27 -28.97
CA SER A 398 -9.41 -31.90 -29.00
C SER A 398 -9.58 -32.88 -30.17
N MET A 399 -10.67 -33.66 -30.27
CA MET A 399 -10.86 -34.66 -31.35
C MET A 399 -11.15 -34.10 -32.77
N GLY A 400 -10.75 -32.86 -33.07
CA GLY A 400 -10.97 -32.20 -34.36
C GLY A 400 -9.95 -32.60 -35.43
N ALA A 401 -10.22 -32.26 -36.68
CA ALA A 401 -9.31 -32.46 -37.82
C ALA A 401 -7.92 -31.80 -37.66
N SER A 402 -7.78 -30.87 -36.71
CA SER A 402 -6.56 -30.09 -36.46
C SER A 402 -5.81 -30.47 -35.15
N ASP A 403 -6.14 -31.59 -34.48
CA ASP A 403 -5.38 -32.06 -33.28
C ASP A 403 -4.12 -32.79 -33.66
N LEU A 404 -3.11 -32.00 -34.06
CA LEU A 404 -1.82 -32.47 -34.53
C LEU A 404 -0.85 -32.79 -33.38
N LEU A 405 -1.08 -32.29 -32.15
CA LEU A 405 -0.10 -32.40 -31.06
C LEU A 405 0.26 -33.85 -30.70
N LYS A 406 -0.75 -34.69 -30.38
CA LYS A 406 -0.51 -36.08 -29.92
C LYS A 406 0.12 -36.96 -31.02
N PRO A 407 -0.38 -36.93 -32.28
CA PRO A 407 0.27 -37.61 -33.40
C PRO A 407 1.72 -37.23 -33.63
N LEU A 408 2.03 -35.94 -33.61
CA LEU A 408 3.40 -35.48 -33.87
C LEU A 408 4.35 -35.84 -32.72
N LEU A 409 3.88 -35.79 -31.47
CA LEU A 409 4.67 -36.26 -30.33
C LEU A 409 5.00 -37.75 -30.44
N GLU A 410 4.01 -38.62 -30.68
CA GLU A 410 4.22 -40.08 -30.74
C GLU A 410 5.02 -40.51 -31.98
N ARG A 411 4.67 -40.01 -33.16
CA ARG A 411 5.18 -40.52 -34.44
C ARG A 411 6.47 -39.85 -34.89
N ASN A 412 6.60 -38.53 -34.68
CA ASN A 412 7.73 -37.76 -35.17
C ASN A 412 8.79 -37.54 -34.09
N LEU A 413 8.37 -37.28 -32.85
CA LEU A 413 9.28 -36.99 -31.74
C LEU A 413 9.53 -38.20 -30.81
N LYS A 414 8.93 -39.36 -31.10
CA LYS A 414 9.05 -40.60 -30.29
C LYS A 414 8.68 -40.38 -28.82
N GLY A 415 7.80 -39.43 -28.54
CA GLY A 415 7.31 -39.12 -27.22
C GLY A 415 6.32 -40.14 -26.69
N VAL A 416 6.22 -40.22 -25.37
CA VAL A 416 5.26 -41.05 -24.64
C VAL A 416 4.16 -40.15 -24.11
N ILE A 417 2.92 -40.39 -24.55
CA ILE A 417 1.74 -39.72 -23.98
C ILE A 417 1.36 -40.42 -22.67
N HIS A 418 1.56 -39.77 -21.54
CA HIS A 418 1.19 -40.29 -20.22
C HIS A 418 -0.31 -40.23 -19.99
N PHE A 419 -0.94 -39.14 -20.43
CA PHE A 419 -2.40 -39.04 -20.57
C PHE A 419 -2.79 -37.99 -21.61
N GLY A 420 -3.94 -38.19 -22.26
CA GLY A 420 -4.47 -37.25 -23.26
C GLY A 420 -5.81 -36.61 -22.90
N ARG A 421 -6.48 -37.08 -21.83
CA ARG A 421 -7.79 -36.57 -21.38
C ARG A 421 -8.00 -36.78 -19.88
N VAL A 422 -8.52 -35.77 -19.20
CA VAL A 422 -8.77 -35.79 -17.75
C VAL A 422 -10.26 -35.57 -17.44
N ALA A 423 -10.81 -36.32 -16.50
CA ALA A 423 -12.17 -36.18 -16.00
C ALA A 423 -12.31 -34.92 -15.11
N MET A 424 -12.38 -33.74 -15.74
CA MET A 424 -12.56 -32.46 -15.05
C MET A 424 -13.29 -31.41 -15.91
N LYS A 425 -13.70 -30.32 -15.27
CA LYS A 425 -14.29 -29.14 -15.90
C LYS A 425 -13.76 -27.84 -15.26
N PRO A 426 -13.32 -26.84 -16.05
CA PRO A 426 -12.85 -27.00 -17.44
C PRO A 426 -11.54 -27.82 -17.49
N GLY A 427 -11.17 -28.36 -18.66
CA GLY A 427 -9.85 -29.04 -18.80
C GLY A 427 -9.85 -30.46 -19.38
N LYS A 428 -10.98 -30.95 -19.91
CA LYS A 428 -11.08 -32.32 -20.44
C LYS A 428 -9.96 -32.75 -21.43
N PRO A 429 -9.51 -31.92 -22.41
CA PRO A 429 -8.54 -32.35 -23.41
C PRO A 429 -7.06 -32.15 -23.00
N THR A 430 -6.75 -31.92 -21.72
CA THR A 430 -5.36 -31.73 -21.27
C THR A 430 -4.51 -32.96 -21.54
N THR A 431 -3.32 -32.73 -22.11
CA THR A 431 -2.34 -33.75 -22.47
C THR A 431 -1.03 -33.54 -21.70
N PHE A 432 -0.42 -34.63 -21.24
CA PHE A 432 0.92 -34.64 -20.66
C PHE A 432 1.75 -35.75 -21.29
N ALA A 433 2.97 -35.43 -21.70
CA ALA A 433 3.87 -36.32 -22.40
C ALA A 433 5.34 -36.07 -22.01
N SER A 434 6.19 -37.06 -22.27
CA SER A 434 7.64 -36.91 -22.24
C SER A 434 8.25 -37.23 -23.60
N VAL A 435 9.28 -36.49 -23.99
CA VAL A 435 10.02 -36.68 -25.25
C VAL A 435 11.46 -37.07 -24.92
N PRO A 436 11.97 -38.19 -25.45
CA PRO A 436 13.35 -38.61 -25.20
C PRO A 436 14.36 -37.56 -25.64
N ALA A 437 15.39 -37.31 -24.81
CA ALA A 437 16.45 -36.39 -25.20
C ALA A 437 17.30 -36.95 -26.34
N THR A 438 17.63 -36.12 -27.33
CA THR A 438 18.42 -36.54 -28.51
C THR A 438 19.90 -36.83 -28.19
N ASN A 439 20.42 -36.33 -27.06
CA ASN A 439 21.85 -36.37 -26.71
C ASN A 439 22.14 -37.18 -25.42
N GLY A 440 21.26 -38.09 -25.01
CA GLY A 440 21.42 -38.86 -23.76
C GLY A 440 21.19 -38.07 -22.47
N GLY A 441 20.64 -36.86 -22.57
CA GLY A 441 20.17 -36.06 -21.44
C GLY A 441 18.81 -36.51 -20.91
N ARG A 442 18.24 -35.75 -19.97
CA ARG A 442 16.90 -36.02 -19.43
C ARG A 442 15.80 -35.80 -20.46
N ASP A 443 14.81 -36.69 -20.46
CA ASP A 443 13.56 -36.53 -21.20
C ASP A 443 12.90 -35.17 -20.93
N LYS A 444 12.40 -34.54 -21.99
CA LYS A 444 11.77 -33.23 -21.94
C LYS A 444 10.27 -33.38 -21.75
N LEU A 445 9.68 -32.54 -20.91
CA LEU A 445 8.25 -32.63 -20.59
C LEU A 445 7.43 -31.76 -21.54
N VAL A 446 6.27 -32.25 -21.97
CA VAL A 446 5.37 -31.52 -22.87
C VAL A 446 3.95 -31.54 -22.33
N PHE A 447 3.34 -30.34 -22.23
CA PHE A 447 1.93 -30.17 -21.89
C PHE A 447 1.14 -29.62 -23.07
N GLY A 448 0.00 -30.24 -23.35
CA GLY A 448 -1.02 -29.73 -24.27
C GLY A 448 -2.22 -29.22 -23.48
N LEU A 449 -2.38 -27.91 -23.41
CA LEU A 449 -3.48 -27.26 -22.70
C LEU A 449 -4.66 -26.94 -23.65
N PRO A 450 -5.90 -26.84 -23.13
CA PRO A 450 -7.05 -26.50 -23.96
C PRO A 450 -6.93 -25.08 -24.55
N GLY A 451 -7.37 -24.87 -25.79
CA GLY A 451 -7.31 -23.56 -26.46
C GLY A 451 -8.20 -22.45 -25.87
N ASN A 452 -9.10 -22.79 -24.94
CA ASN A 452 -9.94 -21.80 -24.24
C ASN A 452 -9.17 -21.15 -23.07
N PRO A 453 -9.09 -19.80 -22.95
CA PRO A 453 -8.20 -19.15 -21.98
C PRO A 453 -8.45 -19.46 -20.52
N ALA A 454 -9.72 -19.54 -20.08
CA ALA A 454 -10.02 -19.92 -18.70
C ALA A 454 -9.67 -21.38 -18.40
N SER A 455 -9.66 -22.23 -19.42
CA SER A 455 -9.30 -23.64 -19.25
C SER A 455 -7.78 -23.80 -19.20
N ALA A 456 -7.04 -23.09 -20.07
CA ALA A 456 -5.58 -23.10 -20.12
C ALA A 456 -4.97 -22.72 -18.76
N LEU A 457 -5.40 -21.61 -18.16
CA LEU A 457 -4.89 -21.18 -16.84
C LEU A 457 -5.25 -22.15 -15.72
N VAL A 458 -6.49 -22.67 -15.68
CA VAL A 458 -6.89 -23.68 -14.68
C VAL A 458 -6.00 -24.93 -14.79
N THR A 459 -5.77 -25.43 -15.99
CA THR A 459 -4.93 -26.62 -16.20
C THR A 459 -3.45 -26.35 -15.99
N PHE A 460 -2.99 -25.11 -16.21
CA PHE A 460 -1.63 -24.69 -15.89
C PHE A 460 -1.35 -24.86 -14.40
N TYR A 461 -2.18 -24.28 -13.55
CA TYR A 461 -1.94 -24.34 -12.12
C TYR A 461 -2.17 -25.73 -11.51
N LEU A 462 -3.03 -26.55 -12.12
CA LEU A 462 -3.32 -27.90 -11.62
C LEU A 462 -2.30 -28.95 -12.06
N PHE A 463 -1.63 -28.76 -13.21
CA PHE A 463 -0.73 -29.78 -13.76
C PHE A 463 0.67 -29.24 -14.11
N VAL A 464 0.76 -28.09 -14.76
CA VAL A 464 2.06 -27.52 -15.17
C VAL A 464 2.84 -27.00 -13.97
N LEU A 465 2.20 -26.24 -13.06
CA LEU A 465 2.87 -25.72 -11.87
C LEU A 465 3.41 -26.81 -10.94
N PRO A 466 2.65 -27.89 -10.62
CA PRO A 466 3.21 -29.02 -9.87
C PRO A 466 4.43 -29.66 -10.54
N ALA A 467 4.42 -29.80 -11.87
CA ALA A 467 5.58 -30.28 -12.62
C ALA A 467 6.79 -29.35 -12.44
N LEU A 468 6.59 -28.04 -12.62
CA LEU A 468 7.64 -27.02 -12.48
C LEU A 468 8.24 -26.98 -11.07
N ARG A 469 7.40 -27.07 -10.03
CA ARG A 469 7.85 -27.14 -8.64
C ARG A 469 8.63 -28.41 -8.37
N ARG A 470 8.17 -29.55 -8.88
CA ARG A 470 8.87 -30.82 -8.73
C ARG A 470 10.23 -30.82 -9.42
N LEU A 471 10.32 -30.27 -10.65
CA LEU A 471 11.59 -30.02 -11.34
C LEU A 471 12.49 -29.07 -10.54
N GLY A 472 11.93 -28.05 -9.89
CA GLY A 472 12.65 -27.11 -9.03
C GLY A 472 12.97 -27.62 -7.62
N GLY A 473 12.85 -28.91 -7.35
CA GLY A 473 13.28 -29.53 -6.08
C GLY A 473 12.22 -29.65 -5.00
N TRP A 474 10.97 -29.24 -5.25
CA TRP A 474 9.90 -29.37 -4.25
C TRP A 474 9.59 -30.84 -3.97
N ALA A 475 9.25 -31.15 -2.71
CA ALA A 475 8.73 -32.45 -2.34
C ALA A 475 7.38 -32.71 -3.05
N PRO A 476 7.06 -33.95 -3.45
CA PRO A 476 5.80 -34.26 -4.13
C PRO A 476 4.55 -33.73 -3.40
N GLU A 477 4.55 -33.79 -2.07
CA GLU A 477 3.44 -33.38 -1.22
C GLU A 477 3.28 -31.85 -1.15
N ALA A 478 4.34 -31.10 -1.47
CA ALA A 478 4.37 -29.63 -1.45
C ALA A 478 4.33 -29.02 -2.87
N ALA A 479 4.48 -29.83 -3.91
CA ALA A 479 4.50 -29.37 -5.30
C ALA A 479 3.13 -28.86 -5.76
N GLU A 480 2.03 -29.41 -5.22
CA GLU A 480 0.69 -28.90 -5.46
C GLU A 480 0.45 -27.53 -4.80
N LEU A 481 -0.53 -26.80 -5.31
CA LEU A 481 -1.00 -25.59 -4.64
C LEU A 481 -1.72 -25.97 -3.34
N PRO A 482 -1.55 -25.16 -2.27
CA PRO A 482 -2.18 -25.43 -0.99
C PRO A 482 -3.71 -25.45 -1.12
N ARG A 483 -4.34 -26.31 -0.34
CA ARG A 483 -5.80 -26.49 -0.32
C ARG A 483 -6.34 -26.01 1.03
N VAL A 484 -7.26 -25.06 1.01
CA VAL A 484 -7.87 -24.49 2.22
C VAL A 484 -9.40 -24.66 2.22
N PRO A 485 -10.03 -24.91 3.39
CA PRO A 485 -11.49 -24.92 3.49
C PRO A 485 -12.03 -23.49 3.43
N VAL A 486 -13.12 -23.29 2.69
CA VAL A 486 -13.82 -22.01 2.61
C VAL A 486 -15.32 -22.21 2.71
N GLU A 487 -16.03 -21.20 3.23
CA GLU A 487 -17.48 -21.12 3.22
C GLU A 487 -17.98 -20.55 1.88
N LEU A 488 -18.96 -21.22 1.25
CA LEU A 488 -19.58 -20.76 0.01
C LEU A 488 -20.57 -19.62 0.27
N THR A 489 -20.48 -18.54 -0.49
CA THR A 489 -21.40 -17.38 -0.34
C THR A 489 -22.64 -17.48 -1.22
N GLU A 490 -22.67 -18.43 -2.14
CA GLU A 490 -23.77 -18.75 -3.06
C GLU A 490 -23.84 -20.26 -3.30
N SER A 491 -25.03 -20.75 -3.67
CA SER A 491 -25.23 -22.17 -3.97
C SER A 491 -24.68 -22.51 -5.37
N LEU A 492 -23.89 -23.58 -5.50
CA LEU A 492 -23.18 -23.95 -6.73
C LEU A 492 -23.65 -25.33 -7.24
N PRO A 493 -24.12 -25.45 -8.50
CA PRO A 493 -24.56 -26.73 -9.07
C PRO A 493 -23.38 -27.66 -9.32
N LEU A 494 -23.59 -28.97 -9.13
CA LEU A 494 -22.59 -29.99 -9.42
C LEU A 494 -22.68 -30.50 -10.87
N ASP A 495 -21.52 -30.72 -11.50
CA ASP A 495 -21.39 -31.31 -12.84
C ASP A 495 -21.11 -32.83 -12.71
N PRO A 496 -21.43 -33.66 -13.71
CA PRO A 496 -21.04 -35.08 -13.71
C PRO A 496 -19.52 -35.33 -13.60
N ARG A 497 -18.69 -34.29 -13.79
CA ARG A 497 -17.24 -34.32 -13.54
C ARG A 497 -16.90 -33.35 -12.41
N PRO A 498 -15.78 -33.56 -11.71
CA PRO A 498 -15.24 -32.55 -10.81
C PRO A 498 -15.08 -31.19 -11.52
N GLU A 499 -15.58 -30.13 -10.91
CA GLU A 499 -15.56 -28.77 -11.46
C GLU A 499 -14.66 -27.85 -10.64
N PHE A 500 -13.78 -27.14 -11.32
CA PHE A 500 -12.88 -26.14 -10.74
C PHE A 500 -13.47 -24.75 -10.97
N HIS A 501 -14.27 -24.33 -10.00
CA HIS A 501 -15.07 -23.12 -10.05
C HIS A 501 -14.25 -21.90 -9.63
N ARG A 502 -14.17 -20.89 -10.50
CA ARG A 502 -13.37 -19.69 -10.24
C ARG A 502 -14.05 -18.79 -9.21
N VAL A 503 -13.29 -18.37 -8.19
CA VAL A 503 -13.80 -17.57 -7.07
C VAL A 503 -12.85 -16.45 -6.66
N HIS A 504 -13.40 -15.48 -5.94
CA HIS A 504 -12.66 -14.62 -5.02
C HIS A 504 -12.75 -15.21 -3.61
N VAL A 505 -11.63 -15.59 -3.00
CA VAL A 505 -11.51 -15.94 -1.59
C VAL A 505 -11.16 -14.68 -0.81
N ARG A 506 -11.91 -14.40 0.25
CA ARG A 506 -11.64 -13.28 1.16
C ARG A 506 -11.72 -13.74 2.60
N VAL A 507 -10.88 -13.15 3.45
CA VAL A 507 -11.01 -13.25 4.90
C VAL A 507 -12.20 -12.40 5.32
N THR A 508 -13.12 -12.99 6.09
CA THR A 508 -14.26 -12.30 6.71
C THR A 508 -14.26 -12.56 8.21
N ALA A 509 -15.09 -11.83 8.96
CA ALA A 509 -15.23 -12.01 10.41
C ALA A 509 -15.59 -13.45 10.84
N SER A 510 -16.16 -14.27 9.95
CA SER A 510 -16.49 -15.68 10.21
C SER A 510 -15.56 -16.68 9.52
N GLY A 511 -14.40 -16.23 9.00
CA GLY A 511 -13.41 -17.07 8.32
C GLY A 511 -13.32 -16.81 6.82
N LEU A 512 -12.65 -17.72 6.10
CA LEU A 512 -12.45 -17.64 4.65
C LEU A 512 -13.76 -17.92 3.90
N LYS A 513 -14.16 -16.99 3.03
CA LYS A 513 -15.35 -17.14 2.19
C LYS A 513 -15.01 -17.06 0.71
N ALA A 514 -15.65 -17.92 -0.09
CA ALA A 514 -15.55 -17.90 -1.55
C ALA A 514 -16.77 -17.25 -2.20
N PHE A 515 -16.50 -16.28 -3.05
CA PHE A 515 -17.47 -15.54 -3.88
C PHE A 515 -17.28 -15.96 -5.33
N SER A 516 -18.32 -16.43 -6.03
CA SER A 516 -18.15 -16.78 -7.44
C SER A 516 -17.82 -15.56 -8.27
N THR A 517 -16.98 -15.74 -9.30
CA THR A 517 -16.78 -14.73 -10.34
C THR A 517 -17.93 -14.68 -11.37
N GLY A 518 -19.03 -15.39 -11.14
CA GLY A 518 -20.17 -15.46 -12.05
C GLY A 518 -19.94 -16.43 -13.21
N GLY A 519 -20.46 -16.14 -14.40
CA GLY A 519 -20.57 -17.12 -15.50
C GLY A 519 -19.28 -17.91 -15.83
N GLN A 520 -19.31 -19.22 -15.60
CA GLN A 520 -18.15 -20.11 -15.65
C GLN A 520 -17.78 -20.67 -17.03
N ARG A 521 -18.32 -20.11 -18.12
CA ARG A 521 -18.03 -20.60 -19.48
C ARG A 521 -16.52 -20.53 -19.78
N SER A 522 -15.97 -21.59 -20.36
CA SER A 522 -14.54 -21.72 -20.68
C SER A 522 -13.97 -20.60 -21.55
N SER A 523 -14.80 -20.00 -22.40
CA SER A 523 -14.46 -18.87 -23.28
C SER A 523 -14.59 -17.49 -22.62
N ARG A 524 -15.15 -17.40 -21.41
CA ARG A 524 -15.40 -16.12 -20.72
C ARG A 524 -14.18 -15.69 -19.91
N VAL A 525 -13.23 -15.04 -20.59
CA VAL A 525 -11.97 -14.53 -20.00
C VAL A 525 -12.20 -13.57 -18.83
N ALA A 526 -13.27 -12.76 -18.88
CA ALA A 526 -13.63 -11.84 -17.79
C ALA A 526 -13.85 -12.53 -16.42
N SER A 527 -14.17 -13.83 -16.40
CA SER A 527 -14.32 -14.59 -15.14
C SER A 527 -12.99 -14.90 -14.43
N LEU A 528 -11.86 -14.69 -15.12
CA LEU A 528 -10.51 -14.77 -14.55
C LEU A 528 -10.06 -13.46 -13.92
N ALA A 529 -10.63 -12.32 -14.35
CA ALA A 529 -10.22 -11.02 -13.87
C ALA A 529 -10.56 -10.88 -12.37
N GLY A 530 -9.51 -10.91 -11.55
CA GLY A 530 -9.59 -10.79 -10.09
C GLY A 530 -9.81 -12.10 -9.33
N ALA A 531 -10.05 -13.24 -10.00
CA ALA A 531 -10.13 -14.53 -9.33
C ALA A 531 -8.79 -14.85 -8.64
N ASN A 532 -8.82 -15.20 -7.35
CA ASN A 532 -7.63 -15.58 -6.59
C ASN A 532 -7.70 -17.03 -6.09
N GLY A 533 -8.77 -17.79 -6.38
CA GLY A 533 -8.82 -19.22 -6.07
C GLY A 533 -9.78 -20.02 -6.94
N LEU A 534 -9.69 -21.34 -6.81
CA LEU A 534 -10.60 -22.32 -7.39
C LEU A 534 -11.27 -23.13 -6.30
N VAL A 535 -12.59 -23.15 -6.26
CA VAL A 535 -13.33 -24.15 -5.47
C VAL A 535 -13.40 -25.45 -6.27
N ALA A 536 -12.89 -26.54 -5.71
CA ALA A 536 -13.01 -27.88 -6.29
C ALA A 536 -14.37 -28.49 -5.90
N LEU A 537 -15.33 -28.39 -6.81
CA LEU A 537 -16.63 -29.02 -6.67
C LEU A 537 -16.52 -30.51 -7.00
N PRO A 538 -17.06 -31.41 -6.16
CA PRO A 538 -17.05 -32.84 -6.43
C PRO A 538 -17.93 -33.17 -7.63
N ALA A 539 -17.68 -34.34 -8.24
CA ALA A 539 -18.56 -34.85 -9.28
C ALA A 539 -19.95 -35.19 -8.71
N LEU A 540 -20.98 -35.02 -9.53
CA LEU A 540 -22.32 -35.49 -9.22
C LEU A 540 -22.33 -37.02 -9.12
N VAL A 541 -22.73 -37.55 -7.97
CA VAL A 541 -22.93 -38.98 -7.72
C VAL A 541 -24.41 -39.33 -7.74
N GLU A 542 -24.74 -40.55 -8.14
CA GLU A 542 -26.11 -41.07 -8.13
C GLU A 542 -26.65 -41.01 -6.69
N ASP A 543 -27.88 -40.49 -6.52
CA ASP A 543 -28.52 -40.18 -5.22
C ASP A 543 -27.83 -39.12 -4.33
N GLY A 544 -26.83 -38.39 -4.84
CA GLY A 544 -26.15 -37.29 -4.14
C GLY A 544 -26.80 -35.90 -4.28
N PRO A 545 -26.33 -34.88 -3.52
CA PRO A 545 -26.82 -33.51 -3.64
C PRO A 545 -26.49 -32.96 -5.03
N LYS A 546 -27.46 -32.31 -5.69
CA LYS A 546 -27.27 -31.71 -7.02
C LYS A 546 -26.59 -30.33 -6.98
N VAL A 547 -26.53 -29.74 -5.79
CA VAL A 547 -26.04 -28.38 -5.52
C VAL A 547 -25.33 -28.41 -4.16
N LEU A 548 -24.20 -27.70 -4.05
CA LEU A 548 -23.63 -27.32 -2.75
C LEU A 548 -24.24 -25.99 -2.32
N GLU A 549 -24.83 -25.96 -1.13
CA GLU A 549 -25.64 -24.83 -0.68
C GLU A 549 -24.79 -23.70 -0.09
N LYS A 550 -25.28 -22.46 -0.22
CA LYS A 550 -24.74 -21.30 0.48
C LYS A 550 -24.57 -21.58 1.98
N GLY A 551 -23.43 -21.16 2.54
CA GLY A 551 -23.08 -21.37 3.94
C GLY A 551 -22.45 -22.74 4.23
N GLN A 552 -22.45 -23.66 3.27
CA GLN A 552 -21.67 -24.89 3.40
C GLN A 552 -20.18 -24.56 3.27
N ILE A 553 -19.38 -25.20 4.12
CA ILE A 553 -17.94 -25.27 3.90
C ILE A 553 -17.73 -26.24 2.75
N ALA A 554 -17.10 -25.77 1.67
CA ALA A 554 -16.57 -26.64 0.65
C ALA A 554 -15.44 -27.46 1.30
N LYS A 555 -15.80 -28.61 1.88
CA LYS A 555 -14.88 -29.49 2.64
C LYS A 555 -13.79 -30.09 1.76
N GLN A 556 -14.00 -30.11 0.44
CA GLN A 556 -12.97 -30.41 -0.53
C GLN A 556 -12.51 -29.13 -1.23
N ASN A 557 -11.30 -28.72 -0.83
CA ASN A 557 -10.26 -28.10 -1.64
C ASN A 557 -10.61 -26.78 -2.36
N VAL A 558 -10.19 -25.65 -1.77
CA VAL A 558 -9.91 -24.44 -2.58
C VAL A 558 -8.43 -24.33 -2.87
N THR A 559 -8.08 -24.32 -4.15
CA THR A 559 -6.71 -24.13 -4.63
C THR A 559 -6.51 -22.64 -4.95
N GLU A 560 -5.68 -21.94 -4.18
CA GLU A 560 -5.46 -20.50 -4.36
C GLU A 560 -4.49 -20.24 -5.53
N PHE A 561 -4.86 -19.35 -6.45
CA PHE A 561 -3.99 -18.90 -7.55
C PHE A 561 -3.34 -17.58 -7.16
N SER A 562 -2.04 -17.63 -6.91
CA SER A 562 -1.22 -16.41 -6.88
C SER A 562 -1.06 -15.90 -8.31
N THR A 563 -1.89 -14.93 -8.69
CA THR A 563 -1.57 -13.92 -9.69
C THR A 563 -1.44 -12.60 -8.97
N THR A 564 -0.23 -12.05 -8.98
CA THR A 564 0.20 -10.86 -8.25
C THR A 564 -0.63 -9.61 -8.56
N ARG A 565 -1.04 -8.91 -7.49
CA ARG A 565 -0.47 -7.59 -7.20
C ARG A 565 0.13 -7.66 -5.80
N GLN A 566 1.46 -7.58 -5.73
CA GLN A 566 2.34 -7.68 -4.57
C GLN A 566 2.73 -9.12 -4.19
N GLY A 567 4.02 -9.44 -4.34
CA GLY A 567 4.65 -10.56 -3.64
C GLY A 567 4.63 -10.29 -2.13
N ILE A 568 4.48 -11.26 -1.23
CA ILE A 568 4.99 -12.63 -1.20
C ILE A 568 4.24 -13.44 -0.11
N SER A 569 4.30 -14.77 -0.25
CA SER A 569 3.91 -15.89 0.63
C SER A 569 3.65 -15.66 2.12
N GLY A 570 2.54 -16.22 2.63
CA GLY A 570 2.44 -16.77 3.99
C GLY A 570 1.90 -18.20 3.92
N LEU A 571 2.72 -19.18 4.32
CA LEU A 571 2.30 -20.54 4.67
C LEU A 571 1.39 -20.44 5.93
N ILE A 572 0.31 -21.23 6.03
CA ILE A 572 -0.15 -21.92 7.27
C ILE A 572 -1.36 -22.82 6.97
N ILE A 573 -1.19 -24.09 7.37
CA ILE A 573 -2.15 -25.18 7.50
C ILE A 573 -3.10 -24.89 8.67
N LEU A 574 -4.35 -25.39 8.69
CA LEU A 574 -4.97 -26.02 9.87
C LEU A 574 -6.31 -26.68 9.52
N SER A 575 -6.39 -27.99 9.78
CA SER A 575 -7.63 -28.78 9.78
C SER A 575 -8.41 -28.57 11.08
N CYS A 576 -9.74 -28.78 11.07
CA CYS A 576 -10.39 -29.43 12.20
C CYS A 576 -11.62 -30.25 11.79
N ALA A 577 -11.80 -31.36 12.52
CA ALA A 577 -12.74 -32.45 12.32
C ALA A 577 -14.23 -32.05 12.44
N THR A 578 -15.11 -32.90 11.90
CA THR A 578 -16.48 -33.09 12.41
C THR A 578 -16.89 -34.58 12.30
N ALA A 579 -17.31 -35.15 13.44
CA ALA A 579 -17.89 -36.49 13.70
C ALA A 579 -19.28 -36.68 13.00
N PRO A 580 -20.06 -37.80 13.12
CA PRO A 580 -19.95 -38.98 14.01
C PRO A 580 -20.23 -40.38 13.36
N GLU A 581 -20.20 -41.43 14.20
CA GLU A 581 -20.76 -42.80 14.03
C GLU A 581 -19.88 -43.96 13.49
N ALA A 582 -20.14 -45.13 14.08
CA ALA A 582 -19.66 -46.49 13.78
C ALA A 582 -18.26 -46.92 14.29
N TYR A 583 -18.17 -47.17 15.61
CA TYR A 583 -17.28 -48.22 16.13
C TYR A 583 -18.06 -49.54 16.16
N ASN A 584 -17.66 -50.50 15.33
CA ASN A 584 -17.81 -51.91 15.65
C ASN A 584 -16.69 -52.70 14.98
N GLN A 585 -16.05 -53.54 15.82
CA GLN A 585 -15.27 -54.72 15.50
C GLN A 585 -13.74 -54.62 15.30
N CYS A 586 -13.10 -55.52 16.06
CA CYS A 586 -11.81 -56.18 15.87
C CYS A 586 -10.56 -55.55 16.50
N ASP A 587 -10.45 -55.84 17.81
CA ASP A 587 -9.31 -56.47 18.48
C ASP A 587 -7.98 -56.65 17.72
N GLY A 588 -6.91 -56.23 18.40
CA GLY A 588 -5.85 -57.17 18.79
C GLY A 588 -4.56 -57.17 17.96
N ALA A 589 -3.54 -56.45 18.44
CA ALA A 589 -2.21 -57.02 18.73
C ALA A 589 -1.26 -55.96 19.29
N ARG A 590 -0.99 -56.06 20.60
CA ARG A 590 0.17 -55.45 21.26
C ARG A 590 1.40 -56.32 20.98
N VAL A 591 2.51 -55.72 20.57
CA VAL A 591 3.85 -56.20 20.96
C VAL A 591 4.67 -55.01 21.43
N SER A 592 5.07 -55.13 22.69
CA SER A 592 5.83 -54.21 23.53
C SER A 592 7.31 -54.16 23.15
N ILE A 593 8.02 -53.11 23.55
CA ILE A 593 9.15 -53.20 24.52
C ILE A 593 9.60 -51.78 24.89
N ASN A 594 9.42 -51.45 26.17
CA ASN A 594 10.07 -50.37 26.89
C ASN A 594 11.60 -50.57 26.88
N ARG A 595 12.38 -49.50 26.70
CA ARG A 595 13.55 -49.22 27.55
C ARG A 595 14.13 -47.81 27.33
N LEU A 596 14.09 -47.05 28.43
CA LEU A 596 15.10 -46.10 28.91
C LEU A 596 15.24 -44.76 28.16
N PHE A 597 14.65 -43.69 28.73
CA PHE A 597 15.31 -42.50 29.36
C PHE A 597 14.22 -41.44 29.68
N PRO A 598 14.44 -40.52 30.64
CA PRO A 598 13.51 -40.23 31.75
C PRO A 598 12.33 -39.32 31.40
N VAL A 599 11.21 -39.57 32.09
CA VAL A 599 10.02 -38.72 32.14
C VAL A 599 10.36 -37.44 32.89
N ASN A 600 10.64 -36.36 32.16
CA ASN A 600 10.36 -35.01 32.66
C ASN A 600 8.93 -34.67 32.27
N HIS A 601 8.11 -34.33 33.26
CA HIS A 601 6.73 -33.88 33.08
C HIS A 601 6.67 -32.78 32.00
N LYS A 602 6.11 -33.11 30.83
CA LYS A 602 5.63 -32.07 29.91
C LYS A 602 4.38 -31.44 30.54
N PRO A 603 4.34 -30.11 30.72
CA PRO A 603 3.12 -29.44 31.17
C PRO A 603 2.03 -29.69 30.13
N ALA A 604 0.80 -29.93 30.58
CA ALA A 604 -0.36 -30.03 29.71
C ALA A 604 -0.36 -28.82 28.77
N MET A 605 -0.30 -29.03 27.44
CA MET A 605 -0.47 -27.94 26.49
C MET A 605 -1.87 -27.38 26.73
N SER A 606 -1.94 -26.18 27.31
CA SER A 606 -3.17 -25.44 27.42
C SER A 606 -3.74 -25.26 26.02
N ALA A 607 -5.06 -25.39 25.91
CA ALA A 607 -5.76 -25.07 24.67
C ALA A 607 -5.23 -23.73 24.14
N VAL A 608 -4.84 -23.67 22.87
CA VAL A 608 -4.45 -22.42 22.23
C VAL A 608 -5.66 -21.50 22.28
N LYS A 609 -5.71 -20.63 23.29
CA LYS A 609 -6.68 -19.57 23.38
C LYS A 609 -6.26 -18.53 22.36
N ILE A 610 -7.16 -18.20 21.44
CA ILE A 610 -7.04 -16.97 20.67
C ILE A 610 -6.91 -15.86 21.70
N ASP A 611 -5.77 -15.19 21.68
CA ASP A 611 -5.56 -13.99 22.44
C ASP A 611 -6.35 -12.89 21.74
N TRP A 612 -7.65 -12.83 22.03
CA TRP A 612 -8.52 -11.78 21.53
C TRP A 612 -7.99 -10.40 21.92
N GLY A 613 -7.22 -10.30 22.99
CA GLY A 613 -6.46 -9.10 23.33
C GLY A 613 -5.52 -8.64 22.21
N LYS A 614 -4.85 -9.55 21.49
CA LYS A 614 -4.00 -9.22 20.33
C LYS A 614 -4.78 -8.91 19.05
N VAL A 615 -5.98 -9.46 18.89
CA VAL A 615 -6.86 -9.18 17.74
C VAL A 615 -7.55 -7.82 17.90
N GLU A 616 -8.01 -7.53 19.12
CA GLU A 616 -8.64 -6.27 19.50
C GLU A 616 -7.61 -5.14 19.66
N ASN A 617 -6.34 -5.48 19.93
CA ASN A 617 -5.24 -4.52 20.04
C ASN A 617 -4.04 -4.97 19.16
N PRO A 618 -4.15 -4.86 17.83
CA PRO A 618 -3.07 -5.27 16.92
C PRO A 618 -1.80 -4.42 17.12
N THR A 619 -0.63 -5.03 16.95
CA THR A 619 0.64 -4.30 16.96
C THR A 619 0.76 -3.44 15.71
N PHE A 620 0.78 -2.12 15.87
CA PHE A 620 0.91 -1.17 14.77
C PHE A 620 2.38 -1.04 14.32
N ALA A 621 2.62 -1.25 13.03
CA ALA A 621 3.89 -0.97 12.38
C ALA A 621 3.68 0.11 11.31
N PHE A 622 4.56 1.12 11.27
CA PHE A 622 4.48 2.21 10.29
C PHE A 622 4.39 1.69 8.84
N GLN A 623 5.14 0.64 8.55
CA GLN A 623 5.08 -0.09 7.29
C GLN A 623 5.64 -1.50 7.51
N GLN A 624 4.84 -2.56 7.33
CA GLN A 624 5.34 -3.94 7.37
C GLN A 624 6.00 -4.36 6.06
N PHE A 625 5.45 -3.93 4.93
CA PHE A 625 5.96 -4.26 3.59
C PHE A 625 5.98 -3.00 2.71
N PRO A 626 6.92 -2.91 1.75
CA PRO A 626 6.88 -1.89 0.72
C PRO A 626 5.50 -1.87 0.02
N SER A 627 4.89 -0.69 -0.05
CA SER A 627 3.60 -0.48 -0.72
C SER A 627 3.76 0.53 -1.85
N ARG A 628 2.74 0.66 -2.70
CA ARG A 628 2.73 1.66 -3.77
C ARG A 628 1.38 2.37 -3.84
N ARG A 629 1.39 3.67 -4.11
CA ARG A 629 0.21 4.44 -4.53
C ARG A 629 0.34 4.78 -6.01
N SER A 630 -0.76 4.75 -6.74
CA SER A 630 -0.76 5.23 -8.14
C SER A 630 -1.07 6.72 -8.15
N VAL A 631 -0.54 7.44 -9.15
CA VAL A 631 -0.95 8.82 -9.41
C VAL A 631 -2.46 8.85 -9.67
N VAL A 632 -3.15 9.79 -9.03
CA VAL A 632 -4.59 10.01 -9.19
C VAL A 632 -4.79 11.05 -10.26
N TYR A 633 -5.62 10.75 -11.26
CA TYR A 633 -5.95 11.67 -12.34
C TYR A 633 -7.39 12.13 -12.24
N GLY A 634 -7.64 13.40 -12.54
CA GLY A 634 -8.97 14.00 -12.53
C GLY A 634 -9.09 15.13 -13.54
N ARG A 635 -10.33 15.41 -13.98
CA ARG A 635 -10.61 16.52 -14.91
C ARG A 635 -11.47 17.63 -14.32
N LYS A 636 -12.30 17.30 -13.34
CA LYS A 636 -13.23 18.24 -12.71
C LYS A 636 -12.74 18.82 -11.40
N GLY A 637 -11.75 18.20 -10.79
CA GLY A 637 -11.19 18.66 -9.52
C GLY A 637 -10.59 17.50 -8.77
N VAL A 638 -9.62 17.81 -7.93
CA VAL A 638 -8.89 16.84 -7.12
C VAL A 638 -8.65 17.44 -5.74
N VAL A 639 -8.81 16.63 -4.72
CA VAL A 639 -8.44 16.95 -3.33
C VAL A 639 -7.33 15.99 -2.92
N SER A 640 -6.23 16.53 -2.39
CA SER A 640 -5.16 15.73 -1.80
C SER A 640 -4.90 16.18 -0.37
N CYS A 641 -5.11 15.27 0.58
CA CYS A 641 -5.17 15.57 2.01
C CYS A 641 -4.65 14.40 2.87
N THR A 642 -4.18 14.69 4.07
CA THR A 642 -3.66 13.70 5.06
C THR A 642 -4.74 12.88 5.74
N GLN A 643 -6.04 13.16 5.52
CA GLN A 643 -7.15 12.36 6.05
C GLN A 643 -8.19 12.03 4.97
N PRO A 644 -8.58 10.75 4.81
CA PRO A 644 -9.55 10.34 3.78
C PRO A 644 -10.91 11.02 3.90
N LEU A 645 -11.44 11.16 5.12
CA LEU A 645 -12.77 11.74 5.35
C LEU A 645 -12.78 13.27 5.17
N ALA A 646 -11.66 13.94 5.44
CA ALA A 646 -11.51 15.35 5.12
C ALA A 646 -11.39 15.58 3.61
N ALA A 647 -10.71 14.69 2.87
CA ALA A 647 -10.65 14.75 1.42
C ALA A 647 -12.04 14.61 0.78
N GLU A 648 -12.86 13.69 1.31
CA GLU A 648 -14.24 13.49 0.87
C GLU A 648 -15.15 14.69 1.19
N ALA A 649 -14.94 15.37 2.33
CA ALA A 649 -15.64 16.63 2.62
C ALA A 649 -15.38 17.70 1.54
N GLY A 650 -14.13 17.85 1.10
CA GLY A 650 -13.78 18.73 -0.02
C GLY A 650 -14.46 18.32 -1.34
N LEU A 651 -14.47 17.02 -1.65
CA LEU A 651 -15.16 16.52 -2.84
C LEU A 651 -16.67 16.71 -2.80
N GLU A 652 -17.31 16.58 -1.63
CA GLU A 652 -18.72 16.88 -1.45
C GLU A 652 -19.02 18.31 -1.90
N ILE A 653 -18.18 19.27 -1.51
CA ILE A 653 -18.35 20.67 -1.89
C ILE A 653 -18.08 20.91 -3.37
N LEU A 654 -17.03 20.30 -3.95
CA LEU A 654 -16.81 20.37 -5.40
C LEU A 654 -18.00 19.79 -6.19
N ARG A 655 -18.62 18.71 -5.71
CA ARG A 655 -19.82 18.11 -6.33
C ARG A 655 -21.06 18.98 -6.22
N LYS A 656 -21.18 19.77 -5.14
CA LYS A 656 -22.24 20.79 -4.98
C LYS A 656 -22.02 22.04 -5.85
N GLY A 657 -20.90 22.12 -6.56
CA GLY A 657 -20.57 23.23 -7.45
C GLY A 657 -19.72 24.32 -6.79
N GLY A 658 -19.16 24.06 -5.61
CA GLY A 658 -18.12 24.89 -5.01
C GLY A 658 -16.81 24.84 -5.81
N ASN A 659 -15.96 25.84 -5.63
CA ASN A 659 -14.64 25.91 -6.26
C ASN A 659 -13.54 25.40 -5.32
N ALA A 660 -12.27 25.49 -5.77
CA ALA A 660 -11.13 25.04 -4.99
C ALA A 660 -11.01 25.71 -3.60
N ALA A 661 -11.43 26.97 -3.45
CA ALA A 661 -11.40 27.68 -2.17
C ALA A 661 -12.51 27.20 -1.23
N ASP A 662 -13.74 27.03 -1.73
CA ASP A 662 -14.87 26.49 -0.94
C ASP A 662 -14.52 25.09 -0.39
N ALA A 663 -14.02 24.23 -1.28
CA ALA A 663 -13.64 22.87 -0.93
C ALA A 663 -12.42 22.83 -0.01
N ALA A 664 -11.46 23.75 -0.16
CA ALA A 664 -10.34 23.87 0.77
C ALA A 664 -10.79 24.16 2.20
N VAL A 665 -11.75 25.08 2.39
CA VAL A 665 -12.28 25.37 3.73
C VAL A 665 -13.03 24.17 4.32
N ALA A 666 -13.78 23.43 3.52
CA ALA A 666 -14.43 22.20 3.99
C ALA A 666 -13.43 21.13 4.46
N VAL A 667 -12.33 20.94 3.72
CA VAL A 667 -11.22 20.06 4.14
C VAL A 667 -10.60 20.55 5.44
N SER A 668 -10.31 21.85 5.52
CA SER A 668 -9.74 22.52 6.71
C SER A 668 -10.57 22.28 7.97
N ALA A 669 -11.89 22.50 7.87
CA ALA A 669 -12.81 22.30 8.97
C ALA A 669 -12.95 20.81 9.33
N ALA A 670 -13.03 19.91 8.35
CA ALA A 670 -13.12 18.47 8.60
C ALA A 670 -11.88 17.91 9.30
N LEU A 671 -10.69 18.44 9.00
CA LEU A 671 -9.43 18.07 9.66
C LEU A 671 -9.43 18.31 11.17
N ASN A 672 -10.25 19.22 11.68
CA ASN A 672 -10.39 19.43 13.12
C ASN A 672 -10.98 18.21 13.84
N ALA A 673 -11.80 17.40 13.15
CA ALA A 673 -12.37 16.18 13.71
C ALA A 673 -11.52 14.96 13.39
N THR A 674 -10.92 14.91 12.19
CA THR A 674 -10.19 13.72 11.70
C THR A 674 -8.69 13.71 12.06
N GLU A 675 -8.09 14.86 12.32
CA GLU A 675 -6.67 15.03 12.70
C GLU A 675 -6.47 16.23 13.67
N PRO A 676 -7.16 16.27 14.83
CA PRO A 676 -7.00 17.36 15.80
C PRO A 676 -5.60 17.42 16.44
N THR A 677 -4.82 16.34 16.28
CA THR A 677 -3.43 16.23 16.73
C THR A 677 -2.46 17.12 15.96
N SER A 678 -2.90 17.85 14.95
CA SER A 678 -2.01 18.64 14.08
C SER A 678 -2.61 19.99 13.65
N CYS A 679 -3.89 20.23 13.95
CA CYS A 679 -4.57 21.49 13.65
C CYS A 679 -5.89 21.63 14.41
N GLY A 680 -6.44 22.84 14.39
CA GLY A 680 -7.80 23.11 14.85
C GLY A 680 -8.21 24.56 14.63
N ILE A 681 -9.48 24.86 14.90
CA ILE A 681 -10.06 26.20 14.86
C ILE A 681 -9.40 27.14 15.90
N GLY A 682 -8.75 26.57 16.92
CA GLY A 682 -7.92 27.27 17.90
C GLY A 682 -6.51 27.61 17.41
N GLY A 683 -6.20 27.38 16.13
CA GLY A 683 -4.93 27.72 15.49
C GLY A 683 -5.04 28.81 14.44
N ASP A 684 -4.08 28.82 13.52
CA ASP A 684 -3.92 29.81 12.44
C ASP A 684 -3.94 29.12 11.06
N ALA A 685 -4.22 29.89 10.00
CA ALA A 685 -4.26 29.38 8.63
C ALA A 685 -3.63 30.34 7.61
N PHE A 686 -3.07 29.77 6.53
CA PHE A 686 -2.54 30.49 5.37
C PHE A 686 -3.04 29.84 4.08
N CYS A 687 -3.19 30.66 3.04
CA CYS A 687 -3.67 30.19 1.74
C CYS A 687 -2.98 30.92 0.59
N LEU A 688 -2.60 30.17 -0.44
CA LEU A 688 -2.36 30.66 -1.78
C LEU A 688 -3.48 30.18 -2.71
N PHE A 689 -4.13 31.11 -3.39
CA PHE A 689 -5.18 30.84 -4.35
C PHE A 689 -4.76 31.29 -5.75
N TYR A 690 -4.78 30.38 -6.71
CA TYR A 690 -4.63 30.70 -8.12
C TYR A 690 -6.01 30.85 -8.76
N ASP A 691 -6.32 32.07 -9.20
CA ASP A 691 -7.50 32.39 -9.98
C ASP A 691 -7.21 32.15 -11.45
N ALA A 692 -7.76 31.09 -12.03
CA ALA A 692 -7.51 30.72 -13.42
C ALA A 692 -8.10 31.70 -14.44
N SER A 693 -9.14 32.45 -14.06
CA SER A 693 -9.75 33.44 -14.95
C SER A 693 -8.86 34.68 -15.09
N LYS A 694 -8.14 35.04 -14.02
CA LYS A 694 -7.22 36.18 -13.97
C LYS A 694 -5.76 35.79 -14.20
N LYS A 695 -5.44 34.51 -14.06
CA LYS A 695 -4.08 33.95 -14.03
C LYS A 695 -3.18 34.62 -12.99
N THR A 696 -3.75 34.85 -11.80
CA THR A 696 -3.07 35.52 -10.69
C THR A 696 -3.03 34.62 -9.47
N VAL A 697 -1.90 34.64 -8.77
CA VAL A 697 -1.77 34.05 -7.43
C VAL A 697 -2.11 35.12 -6.39
N GLN A 698 -2.93 34.77 -5.40
CA GLN A 698 -3.35 35.64 -4.31
C GLN A 698 -3.01 34.96 -2.99
N ALA A 699 -2.62 35.73 -1.97
CA ALA A 699 -2.27 35.20 -0.65
C ALA A 699 -3.19 35.73 0.46
N LEU A 700 -3.42 34.87 1.44
CA LEU A 700 -4.17 35.17 2.66
C LEU A 700 -3.35 34.73 3.88
N ASN A 701 -3.22 35.65 4.83
CA ASN A 701 -2.57 35.46 6.12
C ASN A 701 -3.63 35.55 7.23
N GLY A 702 -4.00 34.39 7.76
CA GLY A 702 -4.89 34.23 8.90
C GLY A 702 -4.14 33.90 10.18
N SER A 703 -2.97 34.52 10.41
CA SER A 703 -2.22 34.34 11.65
C SER A 703 -2.52 35.38 12.73
N GLY A 704 -2.53 34.89 13.96
CA GLY A 704 -2.82 35.62 15.18
C GLY A 704 -1.76 36.62 15.61
N ARG A 705 -2.20 37.71 16.25
CA ARG A 705 -1.31 38.60 17.01
C ARG A 705 -1.19 38.11 18.46
N SER A 706 -0.08 38.41 19.10
CA SER A 706 0.06 38.30 20.55
C SER A 706 -0.92 39.23 21.28
N PRO A 707 -1.34 38.89 22.51
CA PRO A 707 -2.06 39.83 23.37
C PRO A 707 -1.35 41.18 23.46
N LYS A 708 -2.09 42.29 23.41
CA LYS A 708 -1.48 43.64 23.47
C LYS A 708 -0.68 43.88 24.75
N ALA A 709 -1.10 43.28 25.86
CA ALA A 709 -0.43 43.40 27.15
C ALA A 709 0.86 42.55 27.27
N LEU A 710 1.09 41.61 26.35
CA LEU A 710 2.23 40.70 26.43
C LEU A 710 3.51 41.36 25.89
N ASN A 711 4.58 41.31 26.66
CA ASN A 711 5.92 41.76 26.26
C ASN A 711 6.97 40.94 27.01
N ILE A 712 8.26 41.12 26.67
CA ILE A 712 9.37 40.37 27.30
C ILE A 712 9.31 40.48 28.83
N ASN A 713 9.13 41.67 29.40
CA ASN A 713 9.11 41.86 30.85
C ASN A 713 7.95 41.10 31.52
N VAL A 714 6.76 41.12 30.90
CA VAL A 714 5.61 40.34 31.38
C VAL A 714 5.89 38.84 31.30
N ALA A 715 6.44 38.35 30.19
CA ALA A 715 6.82 36.95 30.03
C ALA A 715 7.86 36.51 31.08
N ARG A 716 8.90 37.32 31.32
CA ARG A 716 9.91 37.07 32.36
C ARG A 716 9.29 37.04 33.76
N LYS A 717 8.40 37.99 34.07
CA LYS A 717 7.66 38.03 35.34
C LYS A 717 6.78 36.80 35.56
N ASN A 718 6.25 36.25 34.47
CA ASN A 718 5.45 35.03 34.46
C ASN A 718 6.29 33.73 34.42
N GLY A 719 7.62 33.82 34.55
CA GLY A 719 8.51 32.67 34.72
C GLY A 719 9.27 32.23 33.48
N ALA A 720 9.23 32.97 32.36
CA ALA A 720 10.03 32.65 31.18
C ALA A 720 11.53 32.87 31.45
N ILE A 721 12.34 31.81 31.34
CA ILE A 721 13.80 31.85 31.65
C ILE A 721 14.70 31.71 30.40
N GLY A 722 14.23 31.08 29.32
CA GLY A 722 15.01 30.85 28.09
C GLY A 722 14.96 31.98 27.05
N ARG A 723 15.46 31.70 25.85
CA ARG A 723 15.48 32.62 24.69
C ARG A 723 14.13 32.73 23.95
N GLN A 724 13.15 31.91 24.34
CA GLN A 724 11.81 31.84 23.76
C GLN A 724 10.75 31.54 24.84
N LEU A 725 9.47 31.74 24.51
CA LEU A 725 8.35 31.22 25.29
C LEU A 725 8.26 29.70 25.12
N THR A 726 8.16 28.97 26.23
CA THR A 726 8.00 27.51 26.14
C THR A 726 6.65 27.16 25.52
N GLU A 727 6.61 26.04 24.80
CA GLU A 727 5.40 25.49 24.17
C GLU A 727 4.25 25.21 25.16
N ARG A 728 4.52 25.23 26.47
CA ARG A 728 3.57 24.96 27.56
C ARG A 728 3.06 26.21 28.27
N ASP A 729 3.66 27.37 28.00
CA ASP A 729 3.23 28.64 28.58
C ASP A 729 1.96 29.13 27.86
N LEU A 730 0.87 29.42 28.57
CA LEU A 730 -0.33 29.98 27.92
C LEU A 730 -0.13 31.39 27.36
N ASN A 731 0.96 32.08 27.74
CA ASN A 731 1.38 33.30 27.06
C ASN A 731 1.91 33.04 25.63
N SER A 732 2.18 31.79 25.26
CA SER A 732 2.46 31.40 23.87
C SER A 732 1.20 31.34 23.00
N VAL A 733 -0.01 31.45 23.57
CA VAL A 733 -1.24 31.52 22.77
C VAL A 733 -1.36 32.90 22.14
N THR A 734 -1.29 32.96 20.80
CA THR A 734 -1.71 34.11 20.01
C THR A 734 -3.19 33.98 19.67
N VAL A 735 -3.85 35.10 19.32
CA VAL A 735 -5.27 35.08 18.95
C VAL A 735 -5.51 34.10 17.80
N PRO A 736 -6.34 33.04 17.96
CA PRO A 736 -6.54 32.06 16.89
C PRO A 736 -7.13 32.67 15.61
N GLY A 737 -6.46 32.53 14.48
CA GLY A 737 -6.87 33.13 13.21
C GLY A 737 -7.58 32.21 12.22
N ALA A 738 -7.62 30.89 12.46
CA ALA A 738 -8.20 29.92 11.52
C ALA A 738 -9.70 30.19 11.23
N ALA A 739 -10.48 30.55 12.25
CA ALA A 739 -11.91 30.82 12.11
C ALA A 739 -12.19 32.01 11.17
N ALA A 740 -11.48 33.13 11.34
CA ALA A 740 -11.57 34.27 10.44
C ALA A 740 -11.11 33.90 9.03
N ALA A 741 -9.99 33.19 8.92
CA ALA A 741 -9.45 32.76 7.63
C ALA A 741 -10.44 31.93 6.82
N TRP A 742 -11.15 30.98 7.44
CA TRP A 742 -12.17 30.17 6.76
C TRP A 742 -13.31 31.02 6.20
N VAL A 743 -13.87 31.91 7.03
CA VAL A 743 -14.97 32.80 6.63
C VAL A 743 -14.52 33.70 5.48
N ASP A 744 -13.33 34.31 5.61
CA ASP A 744 -12.81 35.27 4.64
C ASP A 744 -12.33 34.59 3.35
N THR A 745 -11.82 33.36 3.41
CA THR A 745 -11.48 32.56 2.21
C THR A 745 -12.72 32.27 1.38
N VAL A 746 -13.81 31.79 1.99
CA VAL A 746 -15.07 31.54 1.25
C VAL A 746 -15.64 32.86 0.73
N ALA A 747 -15.64 33.92 1.55
CA ALA A 747 -16.17 35.22 1.13
C ALA A 747 -15.37 35.86 -0.03
N ARG A 748 -14.05 35.71 -0.05
CA ARG A 748 -13.17 36.36 -1.03
C ARG A 748 -12.92 35.52 -2.27
N PHE A 749 -12.64 34.23 -2.09
CA PHE A 749 -12.18 33.33 -3.14
C PHE A 749 -13.22 32.25 -3.50
N GLY A 750 -14.28 32.10 -2.70
CA GLY A 750 -15.32 31.10 -2.93
C GLY A 750 -16.11 31.33 -4.23
N SER A 751 -16.81 30.28 -4.66
CA SER A 751 -17.56 30.28 -5.93
C SER A 751 -18.80 31.16 -5.91
N GLY A 752 -19.33 31.48 -4.72
CA GLY A 752 -20.65 32.07 -4.52
C GLY A 752 -21.83 31.13 -4.85
N LYS A 753 -21.57 29.85 -5.15
CA LYS A 753 -22.60 28.84 -5.49
C LYS A 753 -23.00 27.95 -4.33
N VAL A 754 -22.13 27.84 -3.33
CA VAL A 754 -22.37 27.12 -2.07
C VAL A 754 -22.27 28.13 -0.94
N SER A 755 -23.19 28.04 0.02
CA SER A 755 -23.16 28.89 1.21
C SER A 755 -22.07 28.44 2.19
N PHE A 756 -21.65 29.34 3.09
CA PHE A 756 -20.68 28.99 4.14
C PHE A 756 -21.21 27.86 5.07
N GLU A 757 -22.52 27.82 5.32
CA GLU A 757 -23.16 26.72 6.05
C GLU A 757 -22.98 25.39 5.32
N GLU A 758 -23.21 25.35 4.00
CA GLU A 758 -23.02 24.13 3.20
C GLU A 758 -21.55 23.69 3.20
N VAL A 759 -20.60 24.62 3.14
CA VAL A 759 -19.15 24.36 3.22
C VAL A 759 -18.77 23.72 4.56
N MET A 760 -19.34 24.20 5.67
CA MET A 760 -19.04 23.71 7.03
C MET A 760 -19.83 22.44 7.41
N THR A 761 -20.94 22.15 6.72
CA THR A 761 -21.85 21.03 7.02
C THR A 761 -21.13 19.67 7.14
N PRO A 762 -20.19 19.28 6.26
CA PRO A 762 -19.47 18.02 6.40
C PRO A 762 -18.67 17.92 7.70
N ALA A 763 -18.00 19.00 8.11
CA ALA A 763 -17.22 19.05 9.35
C ALA A 763 -18.10 18.96 10.60
N ILE A 764 -19.25 19.66 10.60
CA ILE A 764 -20.26 19.57 11.67
C ILE A 764 -20.74 18.12 11.79
N ARG A 765 -21.10 17.49 10.66
CA ARG A 765 -21.57 16.10 10.64
C ARG A 765 -20.53 15.12 11.19
N LEU A 766 -19.26 15.26 10.79
CA LEU A 766 -18.16 14.44 11.31
C LEU A 766 -17.98 14.61 12.83
N ALA A 767 -18.07 15.84 13.34
CA ALA A 767 -17.95 16.11 14.77
C ALA A 767 -19.14 15.56 15.59
N GLU A 768 -20.38 15.63 15.09
CA GLU A 768 -21.59 15.18 15.79
C GLU A 768 -21.78 13.66 15.73
N GLU A 769 -21.75 13.08 14.53
CA GLU A 769 -22.01 11.66 14.31
C GLU A 769 -20.83 10.79 14.76
N GLY A 770 -19.63 11.36 14.66
CA GLY A 770 -18.36 10.79 15.10
C GLY A 770 -17.49 10.28 13.95
N VAL A 771 -16.19 10.19 14.20
CA VAL A 771 -15.17 9.77 13.24
C VAL A 771 -14.44 8.53 13.75
N PRO A 772 -14.31 7.44 12.97
CA PRO A 772 -13.38 6.37 13.29
C PRO A 772 -11.94 6.89 13.15
N ILE A 773 -11.20 6.92 14.25
CA ILE A 773 -9.86 7.54 14.27
C ILE A 773 -8.84 6.66 13.55
N SER A 774 -8.07 7.26 12.64
CA SER A 774 -7.04 6.58 11.85
C SER A 774 -5.76 6.33 12.66
N GLU A 775 -4.91 5.41 12.22
CA GLU A 775 -3.79 4.89 13.00
C GLU A 775 -2.78 5.95 13.44
N LEU A 776 -2.35 6.84 12.53
CA LEU A 776 -1.39 7.89 12.86
C LEU A 776 -2.02 8.96 13.77
N THR A 777 -3.27 9.32 13.54
CA THR A 777 -4.01 10.24 14.41
C THR A 777 -4.21 9.64 15.82
N ALA A 778 -4.60 8.37 15.94
CA ALA A 778 -4.75 7.71 17.23
C ALA A 778 -3.41 7.65 17.99
N ASN A 779 -2.30 7.37 17.28
CA ASN A 779 -0.97 7.43 17.86
C ASN A 779 -0.60 8.85 18.34
N GLY A 780 -0.92 9.88 17.55
CA GLY A 780 -0.79 11.28 17.95
C GLY A 780 -1.59 11.59 19.22
N TRP A 781 -2.84 11.15 19.27
CA TRP A 781 -3.73 11.31 20.42
C TRP A 781 -3.21 10.61 21.67
N LYS A 782 -2.68 9.39 21.51
CA LYS A 782 -2.13 8.61 22.62
C LYS A 782 -0.89 9.25 23.22
N ARG A 783 0.02 9.80 22.39
CA ARG A 783 1.20 10.55 22.87
C ARG A 783 0.80 11.78 23.71
N SER A 784 -0.35 12.37 23.40
CA SER A 784 -0.91 13.53 24.10
C SER A 784 -1.85 13.17 25.26
N GLU A 785 -2.19 11.90 25.48
CA GLU A 785 -3.22 11.51 26.46
C GLU A 785 -2.95 12.05 27.87
N GLY A 786 -1.71 11.96 28.37
CA GLY A 786 -1.35 12.48 29.69
C GLY A 786 -1.48 14.01 29.79
N LEU A 787 -1.23 14.70 28.68
CA LEU A 787 -1.32 16.15 28.58
C LEU A 787 -2.78 16.61 28.46
N ILE A 788 -3.60 15.88 27.69
CA ILE A 788 -5.06 16.08 27.63
C ILE A 788 -5.69 15.80 29.00
N LYS A 789 -5.34 14.70 29.67
CA LYS A 789 -5.88 14.36 31.00
C LYS A 789 -5.58 15.40 32.06
N SER A 790 -4.39 15.97 31.97
CA SER A 790 -3.97 17.04 32.87
C SER A 790 -4.54 18.39 32.46
N ALA A 791 -5.09 18.53 31.24
CA ALA A 791 -5.82 19.71 30.77
C ALA A 791 -6.88 20.17 31.77
N SER A 792 -7.34 21.41 31.55
CA SER A 792 -8.46 22.01 32.28
C SER A 792 -9.61 20.99 32.55
N PRO A 793 -10.57 21.28 33.45
CA PRO A 793 -11.70 20.39 33.75
C PRO A 793 -12.55 19.89 32.56
N SER A 794 -12.22 20.31 31.32
CA SER A 794 -12.85 19.93 30.05
C SER A 794 -12.07 18.84 29.28
N ALA A 795 -11.03 18.23 29.86
CA ALA A 795 -10.25 17.13 29.25
C ALA A 795 -11.10 16.01 28.65
N ASP A 796 -12.21 15.67 29.31
CA ASP A 796 -13.12 14.60 28.88
C ASP A 796 -13.77 14.87 27.52
N SER A 797 -13.87 16.13 27.08
CA SER A 797 -14.43 16.47 25.75
C SER A 797 -13.59 15.95 24.58
N MET A 798 -12.33 15.57 24.84
CA MET A 798 -11.39 15.06 23.85
C MET A 798 -10.86 13.66 24.19
N LEU A 799 -11.52 12.94 25.10
CA LEU A 799 -11.15 11.59 25.51
C LEU A 799 -12.37 10.66 25.50
N ILE A 800 -12.15 9.40 25.15
CA ILE A 800 -13.17 8.34 25.28
C ILE A 800 -13.00 7.72 26.66
N ASN A 801 -13.95 7.94 27.57
CA ASN A 801 -13.91 7.43 28.94
C ASN A 801 -12.58 7.73 29.66
N GLY A 802 -12.08 8.96 29.48
CA GLY A 802 -10.82 9.39 30.08
C GLY A 802 -9.55 8.75 29.46
N ARG A 803 -9.59 8.23 28.23
CA ARG A 803 -8.38 7.79 27.49
C ARG A 803 -8.42 8.25 26.03
N ALA A 804 -7.26 8.26 25.37
CA ALA A 804 -7.18 8.52 23.94
C ALA A 804 -7.96 7.43 23.15
N PRO A 805 -8.56 7.78 22.00
CA PRO A 805 -9.19 6.81 21.11
C PRO A 805 -8.15 5.84 20.54
N LEU A 806 -8.52 4.57 20.45
CA LEU A 806 -7.75 3.56 19.70
C LEU A 806 -8.05 3.68 18.20
N PRO A 807 -7.17 3.18 17.32
CA PRO A 807 -7.47 3.10 15.89
C PRO A 807 -8.80 2.39 15.62
N GLY A 808 -9.63 3.00 14.78
CA GLY A 808 -10.97 2.52 14.43
C GLY A 808 -12.08 2.85 15.45
N GLU A 809 -11.75 3.29 16.66
CA GLU A 809 -12.78 3.76 17.60
C GLU A 809 -13.41 5.06 17.13
N VAL A 810 -14.73 5.17 17.35
CA VAL A 810 -15.50 6.34 16.95
C VAL A 810 -15.40 7.42 18.02
N MET A 811 -14.71 8.51 17.70
CA MET A 811 -14.65 9.71 18.53
C MET A 811 -15.75 10.69 18.12
N ARG A 812 -16.52 11.19 19.09
CA ARG A 812 -17.54 12.24 18.91
C ARG A 812 -17.09 13.51 19.61
N LEU A 813 -17.28 14.65 18.95
CA LEU A 813 -16.85 15.97 19.41
C LEU A 813 -18.04 16.96 19.38
N PRO A 814 -19.07 16.75 20.22
CA PRO A 814 -20.29 17.57 20.20
C PRO A 814 -20.03 19.05 20.52
N ASP A 815 -19.07 19.34 21.40
CA ASP A 815 -18.68 20.73 21.71
C ASP A 815 -18.05 21.41 20.49
N LEU A 816 -17.25 20.69 19.70
CA LEU A 816 -16.66 21.19 18.46
C LEU A 816 -17.74 21.47 17.42
N ALA A 817 -18.72 20.57 17.28
CA ALA A 817 -19.85 20.78 16.40
C ALA A 817 -20.65 22.04 16.78
N GLN A 818 -20.89 22.25 18.08
CA GLN A 818 -21.55 23.45 18.56
C GLN A 818 -20.72 24.72 18.29
N THR A 819 -19.39 24.63 18.38
CA THR A 819 -18.46 25.69 17.97
C THR A 819 -18.60 26.02 16.48
N PHE A 820 -18.63 25.01 15.60
CA PHE A 820 -18.87 25.22 14.18
C PHE A 820 -20.24 25.82 13.88
N ARG A 821 -21.30 25.37 14.56
CA ARG A 821 -22.65 25.97 14.41
C ARG A 821 -22.69 27.43 14.84
N THR A 822 -21.94 27.79 15.88
CA THR A 822 -21.81 29.19 16.33
C THR A 822 -21.11 30.02 15.24
N LEU A 823 -20.01 29.50 14.66
CA LEU A 823 -19.32 30.17 13.55
C LEU A 823 -20.20 30.32 12.29
N VAL A 824 -20.99 29.30 11.95
CA VAL A 824 -21.89 29.34 10.80
C VAL A 824 -23.01 30.35 10.98
N SER A 825 -23.65 30.37 12.15
CA SER A 825 -24.82 31.23 12.42
C SER A 825 -24.47 32.70 12.65
N GLU A 826 -23.31 32.98 13.24
CA GLU A 826 -22.90 34.33 13.64
C GLU A 826 -21.69 34.88 12.85
N GLY A 827 -21.13 34.10 11.93
CA GLY A 827 -19.90 34.43 11.22
C GLY A 827 -18.72 34.62 12.16
N LYS A 828 -17.76 35.47 11.80
CA LYS A 828 -16.57 35.78 12.62
C LYS A 828 -16.94 36.16 14.07
N ARG A 829 -18.02 36.93 14.25
CA ARG A 829 -18.47 37.37 15.58
C ARG A 829 -18.71 36.21 16.53
N GLY A 830 -19.24 35.08 16.05
CA GLY A 830 -19.51 33.92 16.92
C GLY A 830 -18.25 33.36 17.59
N PHE A 831 -17.09 33.48 16.94
CA PHE A 831 -15.81 33.02 17.49
C PHE A 831 -15.09 34.12 18.29
N TYR A 832 -15.09 35.35 17.78
CA TYR A 832 -14.28 36.46 18.32
C TYR A 832 -15.02 37.35 19.34
N THR A 833 -16.35 37.24 19.45
CA THR A 833 -17.17 38.00 20.40
C THR A 833 -18.28 37.10 20.98
N GLY A 834 -18.18 36.67 22.25
CA GLY A 834 -19.20 35.85 22.91
C GLY A 834 -18.62 34.59 23.56
N ARG A 835 -19.42 33.52 23.64
CA ARG A 835 -19.11 32.34 24.48
C ARG A 835 -17.72 31.73 24.22
N ILE A 836 -17.28 31.69 22.95
CA ILE A 836 -16.00 31.08 22.57
C ILE A 836 -14.86 32.00 23.02
N ALA A 837 -14.94 33.30 22.71
CA ALA A 837 -13.95 34.28 23.13
C ALA A 837 -13.83 34.36 24.67
N GLU A 838 -14.96 34.34 25.37
CA GLU A 838 -15.01 34.31 26.84
C GLU A 838 -14.32 33.07 27.41
N ALA A 839 -14.60 31.88 26.87
CA ALA A 839 -13.97 30.64 27.30
C ALA A 839 -12.46 30.62 27.05
N ILE A 840 -11.99 31.18 25.93
CA ILE A 840 -10.56 31.31 25.62
C ILE A 840 -9.87 32.22 26.63
N VAL A 841 -10.41 33.42 26.84
CA VAL A 841 -9.84 34.42 27.76
C VAL A 841 -9.84 33.93 29.20
N GLU A 842 -10.94 33.32 29.65
CA GLU A 842 -11.04 32.74 31.00
C GLU A 842 -9.96 31.67 31.22
N LEU A 843 -9.78 30.77 30.25
CA LEU A 843 -8.74 29.73 30.33
C LEU A 843 -7.34 30.32 30.39
N ILE A 844 -7.00 31.25 29.50
CA ILE A 844 -5.68 31.89 29.45
C ILE A 844 -5.39 32.64 30.76
N LYS A 845 -6.35 33.44 31.26
CA LYS A 845 -6.21 34.19 32.51
C LYS A 845 -6.11 33.29 33.73
N SER A 846 -6.80 32.15 33.74
CA SER A 846 -6.75 31.20 34.87
C SER A 846 -5.34 30.66 35.15
N LYS A 847 -4.41 30.81 34.19
CA LYS A 847 -3.00 30.41 34.32
C LYS A 847 -2.02 31.59 34.20
N GLY A 848 -2.49 32.81 34.45
CA GLY A 848 -1.65 34.01 34.48
C GLY A 848 -1.34 34.60 33.09
N GLY A 849 -2.01 34.15 32.05
CA GLY A 849 -1.94 34.77 30.73
C GLY A 849 -2.65 36.12 30.68
N VAL A 850 -2.29 36.94 29.69
CA VAL A 850 -2.70 38.36 29.62
C VAL A 850 -3.61 38.69 28.43
N MET A 851 -4.21 37.69 27.79
CA MET A 851 -5.15 37.90 26.69
C MET A 851 -6.46 38.52 27.20
N GLU A 852 -6.95 39.53 26.49
CA GLU A 852 -8.21 40.21 26.76
C GLU A 852 -9.22 39.96 25.64
N LEU A 853 -10.53 40.12 25.94
CA LEU A 853 -11.58 39.98 24.93
C LEU A 853 -11.40 40.94 23.75
N SER A 854 -10.83 42.13 23.99
CA SER A 854 -10.51 43.08 22.92
C SER A 854 -9.44 42.57 21.96
N ASP A 855 -8.49 41.73 22.44
CA ASP A 855 -7.49 41.14 21.55
C ASP A 855 -8.14 40.22 20.51
N LEU A 856 -9.15 39.43 20.92
CA LEU A 856 -9.93 38.59 20.01
C LEU A 856 -10.86 39.41 19.11
N ALA A 857 -11.59 40.37 19.69
CA ALA A 857 -12.59 41.15 18.97
C ALA A 857 -12.00 42.01 17.84
N GLU A 858 -10.72 42.39 17.95
CA GLU A 858 -10.01 43.18 16.93
C GLU A 858 -9.29 42.32 15.87
N HIS A 859 -9.34 40.99 15.99
CA HIS A 859 -8.67 40.11 15.04
C HIS A 859 -9.38 40.09 13.68
N ASP A 860 -8.57 40.14 12.62
CA ASP A 860 -9.03 39.98 11.25
C ASP A 860 -7.96 39.32 10.37
N THR A 861 -8.41 38.74 9.27
CA THR A 861 -7.55 38.13 8.24
C THR A 861 -6.89 39.21 7.38
N GLU A 862 -5.66 39.00 6.93
CA GLU A 862 -4.97 39.91 6.00
C GLU A 862 -4.81 39.30 4.61
N PHE A 863 -5.33 39.99 3.58
CA PHE A 863 -5.01 39.70 2.19
C PHE A 863 -3.69 40.39 1.83
N VAL A 864 -2.70 39.59 1.45
CA VAL A 864 -1.32 40.03 1.25
C VAL A 864 -0.85 39.68 -0.15
N GLU A 865 0.14 40.42 -0.65
CA GLU A 865 0.76 40.11 -1.93
C GLU A 865 1.72 38.92 -1.76
N PRO A 866 1.58 37.84 -2.55
CA PRO A 866 2.50 36.71 -2.48
C PRO A 866 3.90 37.12 -2.94
N ILE A 867 4.92 36.51 -2.33
CA ILE A 867 6.32 36.65 -2.75
C ILE A 867 6.68 35.49 -3.65
N LYS A 868 7.71 35.67 -4.49
CA LYS A 868 8.08 34.66 -5.49
C LYS A 868 9.55 34.66 -5.86
N TYR A 869 9.98 33.54 -6.43
CA TYR A 869 11.26 33.37 -7.09
C TYR A 869 11.07 32.58 -8.39
N THR A 870 11.72 33.00 -9.49
CA THR A 870 11.65 32.30 -10.78
C THR A 870 12.93 31.52 -11.01
N TYR A 871 12.84 30.19 -10.95
CA TYR A 871 13.95 29.26 -11.18
C TYR A 871 14.06 28.90 -12.67
N ALA A 872 15.29 28.87 -13.17
CA ALA A 872 15.68 28.65 -14.56
C ALA A 872 14.99 29.61 -15.56
N GLY A 873 14.50 30.76 -15.10
CA GLY A 873 13.69 31.68 -15.91
C GLY A 873 12.33 31.12 -16.38
N GLU A 874 11.94 29.92 -15.95
CA GLU A 874 10.75 29.21 -16.46
C GLU A 874 9.67 28.97 -15.39
N VAL A 875 10.08 28.54 -14.20
CA VAL A 875 9.16 28.08 -13.15
C VAL A 875 9.20 29.05 -11.98
N THR A 876 8.06 29.69 -11.71
CA THR A 876 7.93 30.62 -10.58
C THR A 876 7.33 29.89 -9.38
N LEU A 877 8.10 29.80 -8.29
CA LEU A 877 7.60 29.36 -6.99
C LEU A 877 7.02 30.56 -6.24
N TRP A 878 5.80 30.40 -5.73
CA TRP A 878 5.05 31.40 -4.98
C TRP A 878 4.85 30.94 -3.54
N GLU A 879 5.00 31.88 -2.62
CA GLU A 879 4.92 31.68 -1.17
C GLU A 879 4.18 32.86 -0.52
N CYS A 880 3.60 32.65 0.66
CA CYS A 880 3.11 33.76 1.48
C CYS A 880 4.27 34.64 1.98
N PRO A 881 4.10 35.97 2.08
CA PRO A 881 5.13 36.85 2.62
C PRO A 881 5.35 36.64 4.13
N PRO A 882 6.39 37.26 4.71
CA PRO A 882 6.52 37.40 6.17
C PRO A 882 5.22 37.87 6.81
N ASN A 883 4.84 37.39 8.00
CA ASN A 883 5.61 36.66 9.01
C ASN A 883 5.84 35.15 8.76
N GLY A 884 5.36 34.61 7.62
CA GLY A 884 5.62 33.22 7.22
C GLY A 884 7.06 32.95 6.78
N GLN A 885 7.49 31.68 6.88
CA GLN A 885 8.83 31.25 6.51
C GLN A 885 9.02 30.89 5.03
N GLY A 886 8.06 31.21 4.15
CA GLY A 886 8.09 30.80 2.75
C GLY A 886 9.28 31.40 2.00
N LEU A 887 9.74 32.57 2.47
CA LEU A 887 10.98 33.21 2.03
C LEU A 887 12.20 32.27 2.09
N THR A 888 12.25 31.34 3.05
CA THR A 888 13.36 30.39 3.16
C THR A 888 13.45 29.49 1.93
N ALA A 889 12.32 28.97 1.44
CA ALA A 889 12.30 28.13 0.24
C ALA A 889 12.75 28.94 -0.98
N LEU A 890 12.21 30.15 -1.16
CA LEU A 890 12.58 31.04 -2.27
C LEU A 890 14.08 31.37 -2.27
N MET A 891 14.65 31.70 -1.11
CA MET A 891 16.07 31.97 -0.97
C MET A 891 16.93 30.73 -1.23
N ALA A 892 16.56 29.56 -0.70
CA ALA A 892 17.31 28.33 -0.93
C ALA A 892 17.34 27.98 -2.42
N LEU A 893 16.20 28.10 -3.12
CA LEU A 893 16.12 27.89 -4.57
C LEU A 893 17.01 28.86 -5.34
N GLY A 894 17.03 30.13 -4.95
CA GLY A 894 17.87 31.15 -5.56
C GLY A 894 19.36 31.00 -5.26
N ILE A 895 19.73 30.52 -4.08
CA ILE A 895 21.12 30.19 -3.73
C ILE A 895 21.60 29.01 -4.56
N LEU A 896 20.77 27.97 -4.72
CA LEU A 896 21.08 26.81 -5.58
C LEU A 896 21.31 27.26 -7.03
N GLU A 897 20.38 28.05 -7.59
CA GLU A 897 20.52 28.57 -8.96
C GLU A 897 21.78 29.44 -9.10
N ALA A 898 22.07 30.34 -8.15
CA ALA A 898 23.27 31.15 -8.18
C ALA A 898 24.55 30.30 -8.05
N ALA A 899 24.53 29.20 -7.31
CA ALA A 899 25.64 28.26 -7.21
C ALA A 899 25.86 27.51 -8.54
N GLU A 900 24.79 27.17 -9.26
CA GLU A 900 24.87 26.62 -10.63
C GLU A 900 25.45 27.66 -11.61
N GLU A 901 24.93 28.89 -11.62
CA GLU A 901 25.37 30.00 -12.48
C GLU A 901 26.85 30.38 -12.24
N THR A 902 27.35 30.16 -11.03
CA THR A 902 28.76 30.43 -10.64
C THR A 902 29.66 29.20 -10.72
N GLU A 903 29.17 28.09 -11.29
CA GLU A 903 29.90 26.83 -11.46
C GLU A 903 30.45 26.23 -10.15
N LYS A 904 29.87 26.63 -9.01
CA LYS A 904 30.16 26.08 -7.67
C LYS A 904 29.62 24.66 -7.51
N ILE A 905 28.51 24.38 -8.18
CA ILE A 905 27.89 23.05 -8.28
C ILE A 905 27.59 22.73 -9.75
N LYS A 906 27.47 21.43 -10.06
CA LYS A 906 26.95 20.97 -11.35
C LYS A 906 25.47 21.37 -11.51
N PRO A 907 24.93 21.40 -12.74
CA PRO A 907 23.50 21.60 -12.94
C PRO A 907 22.68 20.64 -12.09
N LEU A 908 21.82 21.19 -11.23
CA LEU A 908 21.24 20.42 -10.13
C LEU A 908 20.38 19.28 -10.66
N LEU A 909 19.56 19.55 -11.68
CA LEU A 909 18.67 18.57 -12.33
C LEU A 909 19.41 17.45 -13.07
N GLU A 910 20.71 17.61 -13.34
CA GLU A 910 21.57 16.59 -13.98
C GLU A 910 22.36 15.75 -12.97
N MET A 911 22.49 16.20 -11.72
CA MET A 911 23.08 15.40 -10.65
C MET A 911 22.22 14.15 -10.37
N GLU A 912 22.87 13.05 -9.99
CA GLU A 912 22.17 11.86 -9.54
C GLU A 912 21.31 12.17 -8.30
N HIS A 913 20.03 11.80 -8.35
CA HIS A 913 19.09 12.09 -7.27
C HIS A 913 19.51 11.37 -5.98
N ASN A 914 19.54 12.10 -4.87
CA ASN A 914 20.05 11.64 -3.57
C ASN A 914 21.53 11.18 -3.58
N SER A 915 22.34 11.64 -4.54
CA SER A 915 23.80 11.53 -4.44
C SER A 915 24.36 12.43 -3.33
N VAL A 916 25.62 12.21 -2.96
CA VAL A 916 26.32 13.02 -1.95
C VAL A 916 26.35 14.49 -2.37
N GLU A 917 26.71 14.77 -3.62
CA GLU A 917 26.83 16.12 -4.16
C GLU A 917 25.47 16.83 -4.19
N TYR A 918 24.42 16.11 -4.60
CA TYR A 918 23.07 16.65 -4.62
C TYR A 918 22.58 17.00 -3.22
N LEU A 919 22.67 16.06 -2.27
CA LEU A 919 22.22 16.30 -0.90
C LEU A 919 23.03 17.39 -0.22
N HIS A 920 24.35 17.39 -0.40
CA HIS A 920 25.22 18.43 0.14
C HIS A 920 24.84 19.84 -0.38
N ALA A 921 24.60 19.99 -1.68
CA ALA A 921 24.18 21.26 -2.27
C ALA A 921 22.87 21.77 -1.64
N LEU A 922 21.86 20.90 -1.55
CA LEU A 922 20.57 21.24 -0.95
C LEU A 922 20.71 21.61 0.54
N ILE A 923 21.46 20.83 1.31
CA ILE A 923 21.67 21.06 2.74
C ILE A 923 22.32 22.43 2.98
N GLU A 924 23.42 22.73 2.29
CA GLU A 924 24.14 23.99 2.51
C GLU A 924 23.33 25.21 2.06
N ALA A 925 22.61 25.11 0.94
CA ALA A 925 21.73 26.19 0.50
C ALA A 925 20.59 26.47 1.49
N LEU A 926 19.98 25.41 2.03
CA LEU A 926 18.95 25.53 3.06
C LEU A 926 19.54 26.08 4.37
N ARG A 927 20.72 25.65 4.81
CA ARG A 927 21.42 26.23 5.98
C ARG A 927 21.69 27.73 5.78
N LEU A 928 22.12 28.15 4.59
CA LEU A 928 22.32 29.57 4.32
C LEU A 928 21.01 30.38 4.33
N ALA A 929 19.94 29.82 3.76
CA ALA A 929 18.63 30.47 3.71
C ALA A 929 17.93 30.55 5.07
N PHE A 930 18.00 29.46 5.85
CA PHE A 930 17.46 29.43 7.21
C PHE A 930 18.16 30.47 8.08
N ALA A 931 19.50 30.56 8.05
CA ALA A 931 20.26 31.55 8.81
C ALA A 931 19.71 32.97 8.64
N ASP A 932 19.54 33.40 7.39
CA ASP A 932 19.06 34.74 7.10
C ASP A 932 17.59 34.89 7.51
N THR A 933 16.73 33.97 7.10
CA THR A 933 15.28 34.08 7.34
C THR A 933 14.90 33.97 8.81
N GLN A 934 15.62 33.19 9.60
CA GLN A 934 15.34 33.04 11.03
C GLN A 934 15.68 34.32 11.82
N PHE A 935 16.62 35.12 11.33
CA PHE A 935 16.91 36.43 11.90
C PHE A 935 15.95 37.51 11.38
N TYR A 936 15.77 37.60 10.06
CA TYR A 936 15.07 38.74 9.43
C TYR A 936 13.55 38.60 9.37
N VAL A 937 12.99 37.39 9.26
CA VAL A 937 11.54 37.21 9.14
C VAL A 937 10.85 37.54 10.46
N SER A 938 9.92 38.49 10.40
CA SER A 938 9.03 38.88 11.51
C SER A 938 7.75 39.49 10.94
N ASP A 939 6.90 40.05 11.81
CA ASP A 939 5.71 40.81 11.41
C ASP A 939 6.12 42.07 10.61
N PRO A 940 5.83 42.14 9.29
CA PRO A 940 6.26 43.24 8.44
C PRO A 940 5.58 44.57 8.80
N LYS A 941 4.48 44.55 9.57
CA LYS A 941 3.82 45.77 10.07
C LYS A 941 4.54 46.39 11.27
N VAL A 942 5.44 45.66 11.92
CA VAL A 942 6.19 46.12 13.08
C VAL A 942 7.68 46.28 12.76
N THR A 943 8.26 45.33 12.03
CA THR A 943 9.68 45.33 11.68
C THR A 943 9.83 45.25 10.15
N LYS A 944 10.68 46.10 9.56
CA LYS A 944 10.96 46.05 8.12
C LYS A 944 11.74 44.78 7.78
N VAL A 945 11.13 43.89 7.01
CA VAL A 945 11.79 42.69 6.46
C VAL A 945 12.30 43.01 5.04
N PRO A 946 13.60 42.87 4.75
CA PRO A 946 14.18 43.25 3.45
C PRO A 946 13.97 42.17 2.37
N VAL A 947 12.72 41.79 2.11
CA VAL A 947 12.36 40.68 1.21
C VAL A 947 12.96 40.83 -0.19
N GLU A 948 12.85 42.01 -0.81
CA GLU A 948 13.37 42.27 -2.16
C GLU A 948 14.89 42.14 -2.22
N GLU A 949 15.61 42.63 -1.21
CA GLU A 949 17.06 42.51 -1.14
C GLU A 949 17.50 41.06 -0.95
N MET A 950 16.82 40.32 -0.06
CA MET A 950 17.13 38.91 0.23
C MET A 950 16.88 37.98 -0.96
N LEU A 951 15.99 38.35 -1.88
CA LEU A 951 15.70 37.63 -3.12
C LEU A 951 16.42 38.22 -4.35
N SER A 952 17.23 39.26 -4.18
CA SER A 952 18.03 39.83 -5.28
C SER A 952 19.09 38.85 -5.74
N LYS A 953 19.36 38.80 -7.04
CA LYS A 953 20.39 37.94 -7.64
C LYS A 953 21.77 38.23 -7.04
N GLU A 954 22.06 39.50 -6.74
CA GLU A 954 23.31 39.93 -6.12
C GLU A 954 23.48 39.39 -4.70
N TYR A 955 22.41 39.39 -3.89
CA TYR A 955 22.46 38.84 -2.53
C TYR A 955 22.61 37.32 -2.56
N LEU A 956 21.80 36.64 -3.37
CA LEU A 956 21.82 35.17 -3.48
C LEU A 956 23.17 34.66 -3.98
N LYS A 957 23.81 35.37 -4.93
CA LYS A 957 25.18 35.07 -5.38
C LYS A 957 26.21 35.21 -4.26
N ARG A 958 26.15 36.27 -3.46
CA ARG A 958 27.03 36.44 -2.28
C ARG A 958 26.84 35.33 -1.25
N ARG A 959 25.62 34.80 -1.09
CA ARG A 959 25.38 33.63 -0.22
C ARG A 959 25.96 32.36 -0.85
N ALA A 960 25.75 32.13 -2.15
CA ALA A 960 26.30 30.99 -2.89
C ALA A 960 27.84 30.97 -2.90
N GLU A 961 28.51 32.11 -2.83
CA GLU A 961 29.97 32.20 -2.69
C GLU A 961 30.52 31.48 -1.44
N LYS A 962 29.70 31.30 -0.40
CA LYS A 962 30.07 30.56 0.81
C LYS A 962 30.05 29.04 0.62
N PHE A 963 29.44 28.54 -0.46
CA PHE A 963 29.37 27.11 -0.74
C PHE A 963 30.78 26.52 -0.95
N ASN A 964 31.05 25.39 -0.31
CA ASN A 964 32.27 24.60 -0.43
C ASN A 964 31.90 23.19 -0.84
N ALA A 965 32.24 22.76 -2.05
CA ALA A 965 31.82 21.46 -2.59
C ALA A 965 32.34 20.23 -1.82
N ASN A 966 33.37 20.38 -0.97
CA ASN A 966 34.06 19.26 -0.32
C ASN A 966 33.85 19.22 1.20
N ALA A 967 33.24 20.24 1.80
CA ALA A 967 33.06 20.29 3.25
C ALA A 967 31.86 21.18 3.62
N SER A 968 31.21 20.84 4.73
CA SER A 968 30.19 21.68 5.34
C SER A 968 30.78 23.04 5.77
N ILE A 969 29.98 24.09 5.68
CA ILE A 969 30.35 25.42 6.18
C ILE A 969 30.45 25.32 7.72
N PRO A 970 31.62 25.64 8.32
CA PRO A 970 31.83 25.46 9.76
C PRO A 970 31.07 26.50 10.60
N ASP A 971 31.00 27.75 10.13
CA ASP A 971 30.30 28.85 10.80
C ASP A 971 29.31 29.52 9.85
N VAL A 972 28.04 29.17 9.95
CA VAL A 972 26.96 29.86 9.24
C VAL A 972 26.51 31.05 10.10
N TYR A 973 27.02 32.26 9.81
CA TYR A 973 26.63 33.45 10.55
C TYR A 973 25.22 33.98 10.19
N HIS A 974 24.50 34.37 11.26
CA HIS A 974 23.14 34.95 11.42
C HIS A 974 22.01 33.93 11.67
N GLY A 975 21.25 34.10 12.78
CA GLY A 975 19.92 33.53 13.09
C GLY A 975 19.82 32.06 13.55
N ASN A 976 19.58 31.82 14.86
CA ASN A 976 19.21 30.52 15.46
C ASN A 976 17.75 30.60 15.97
N PRO A 977 16.80 29.84 15.39
CA PRO A 977 15.47 29.69 15.93
C PRO A 977 15.32 28.32 16.60
N THR A 978 14.18 28.21 17.25
CA THR A 978 13.77 27.00 17.92
C THR A 978 12.33 26.65 17.61
N ALA A 979 12.07 25.35 17.81
CA ALA A 979 10.80 24.65 17.95
C ALA A 979 10.26 23.91 16.72
N SER A 980 10.00 22.62 16.93
CA SER A 980 9.41 21.66 15.99
C SER A 980 7.87 21.73 16.02
N THR A 981 7.19 21.52 14.88
CA THR A 981 5.74 21.80 14.75
C THR A 981 5.00 20.69 13.96
N ASP A 982 3.72 20.45 14.27
CA ASP A 982 2.79 19.61 13.51
C ASP A 982 1.77 20.49 12.78
N THR A 983 1.49 20.27 11.49
CA THR A 983 0.83 21.31 10.66
C THR A 983 0.07 20.77 9.46
N VAL A 984 -1.21 20.42 9.52
CA VAL A 984 -1.87 19.82 8.33
C VAL A 984 -1.78 20.71 7.06
N TYR A 985 -1.35 20.11 5.95
CA TYR A 985 -1.31 20.71 4.61
C TYR A 985 -2.23 19.94 3.67
N PHE A 986 -2.94 20.63 2.78
CA PHE A 986 -3.72 20.01 1.72
C PHE A 986 -3.80 20.90 0.47
N SER A 987 -4.10 20.26 -0.66
CA SER A 987 -4.24 20.94 -1.95
C SER A 987 -5.57 20.59 -2.60
N VAL A 988 -6.18 21.58 -3.24
CA VAL A 988 -7.44 21.42 -3.96
C VAL A 988 -7.37 22.09 -5.32
N THR A 989 -7.92 21.44 -6.33
CA THR A 989 -8.12 22.00 -7.68
C THR A 989 -9.55 21.74 -8.14
N ASP A 990 -10.03 22.54 -9.10
CA ASP A 990 -11.39 22.44 -9.63
C ASP A 990 -11.46 22.38 -11.17
N GLN A 991 -12.68 22.34 -11.70
CA GLN A 991 -12.96 22.16 -13.13
C GLN A 991 -12.73 23.43 -13.94
N TRP A 992 -12.57 24.57 -13.27
CA TRP A 992 -12.34 25.87 -13.89
C TRP A 992 -10.86 26.21 -13.98
N GLY A 993 -9.98 25.34 -13.46
CA GLY A 993 -8.54 25.54 -13.49
C GLY A 993 -7.97 26.18 -12.22
N ASN A 994 -8.80 26.50 -11.22
CA ASN A 994 -8.29 27.14 -10.01
C ASN A 994 -7.53 26.13 -9.16
N GLY A 995 -6.58 26.65 -8.38
CA GLY A 995 -5.81 25.88 -7.41
C GLY A 995 -5.80 26.58 -6.06
N CYS A 996 -5.96 25.82 -4.99
CA CYS A 996 -5.89 26.31 -3.62
C CYS A 996 -4.87 25.48 -2.84
N SER A 997 -3.76 26.12 -2.47
CA SER A 997 -2.75 25.59 -1.55
C SER A 997 -3.08 26.13 -0.17
N TYR A 998 -3.48 25.25 0.74
CA TYR A 998 -4.04 25.65 2.03
C TYR A 998 -3.43 24.85 3.16
N ILE A 999 -3.16 25.54 4.27
CA ILE A 999 -2.44 24.97 5.40
C ILE A 999 -2.88 25.62 6.71
N GLN A 1000 -2.99 24.82 7.76
CA GLN A 1000 -3.39 25.28 9.10
C GLN A 1000 -2.72 24.47 10.20
N SER A 1001 -2.59 25.04 11.40
CA SER A 1001 -1.88 24.37 12.50
C SER A 1001 -2.14 25.02 13.85
N ASN A 1002 -2.05 24.19 14.90
CA ASN A 1002 -1.96 24.64 16.29
C ASN A 1002 -0.50 24.85 16.77
N TYR A 1003 0.47 24.84 15.86
CA TYR A 1003 1.91 24.77 16.10
C TYR A 1003 2.39 23.39 16.57
N ALA A 1004 2.48 23.08 17.87
CA ALA A 1004 3.03 21.79 18.32
C ALA A 1004 1.93 20.77 18.68
N GLY A 1005 1.67 19.79 17.82
CA GLY A 1005 0.70 18.72 18.09
C GLY A 1005 -0.71 19.27 18.24
N PHE A 1006 -1.34 18.99 19.38
CA PHE A 1006 -2.61 19.63 19.78
C PHE A 1006 -2.46 21.13 20.08
N GLY A 1007 -1.25 21.67 20.23
CA GLY A 1007 -0.97 23.07 20.52
C GLY A 1007 -0.24 23.23 21.85
N THR A 1008 -0.70 24.14 22.72
CA THR A 1008 -0.12 24.29 24.07
C THR A 1008 -0.02 22.94 24.75
N GLY A 1009 1.18 22.50 25.13
CA GLY A 1009 1.39 21.22 25.82
C GLY A 1009 1.87 20.04 24.97
N GLY A 1010 1.74 20.04 23.64
CA GLY A 1010 2.13 18.91 22.79
C GLY A 1010 3.65 18.68 22.74
N LYS A 1011 4.14 17.47 23.09
CA LYS A 1011 5.54 17.08 22.84
C LYS A 1011 5.71 16.66 21.38
N ASN A 1012 6.50 17.40 20.60
CA ASN A 1012 6.91 17.01 19.25
C ASN A 1012 8.39 16.69 19.06
N THR A 1013 9.18 16.68 20.13
CA THR A 1013 10.57 16.26 19.99
C THR A 1013 10.64 14.74 19.82
N CYS A 1014 11.06 14.32 18.62
CA CYS A 1014 11.56 12.99 18.34
C CYS A 1014 12.89 12.71 19.09
N ASN A 1015 13.37 13.65 19.92
CA ASN A 1015 14.58 13.52 20.71
C ASN A 1015 14.31 12.64 21.94
N VAL A 1016 14.78 11.40 21.85
CA VAL A 1016 14.86 10.41 22.94
C VAL A 1016 15.97 10.77 23.96
N ARG A 1017 16.20 12.06 24.26
CA ARG A 1017 17.20 12.47 25.25
C ARG A 1017 16.73 13.64 26.09
N GLY A 1018 16.29 13.34 27.31
CA GLY A 1018 16.07 14.34 28.36
C GLY A 1018 15.18 13.80 29.50
N PRO A 1019 15.54 14.03 30.78
CA PRO A 1019 14.75 13.57 31.92
C PRO A 1019 13.41 14.30 32.03
N LEU A 1020 12.40 13.57 32.51
CA LEU A 1020 11.08 14.07 32.86
C LEU A 1020 11.18 15.11 33.98
N LEU A 1021 11.03 16.40 33.65
CA LEU A 1021 10.74 17.43 34.65
C LEU A 1021 9.29 17.30 35.15
N PRO A 1022 9.01 17.65 36.42
CA PRO A 1022 7.74 17.34 37.09
C PRO A 1022 6.54 18.17 36.60
N ASP A 1023 5.48 17.45 36.19
CA ASP A 1023 4.03 17.61 36.47
C ASP A 1023 3.39 18.99 36.64
N THR A 1024 3.76 20.04 35.91
CA THR A 1024 2.86 21.20 35.78
C THR A 1024 2.87 21.87 34.39
N MET A 1025 1.67 22.00 33.83
CA MET A 1025 1.24 22.79 32.65
C MET A 1025 0.96 22.03 31.33
N LEU A 1026 -0.17 22.37 30.72
CA LEU A 1026 -1.26 21.47 30.27
C LEU A 1026 -1.68 21.70 28.82
N GLU A 1027 -2.45 20.77 28.21
CA GLU A 1027 -3.24 21.12 27.03
C GLU A 1027 -4.36 22.13 27.37
N ALA A 1028 -4.54 23.15 26.53
CA ALA A 1028 -5.48 24.24 26.77
C ALA A 1028 -6.75 24.05 25.94
N ILE A 1029 -7.77 23.43 26.56
CA ILE A 1029 -9.10 23.21 25.98
C ILE A 1029 -10.07 24.24 26.59
N PRO A 1030 -10.57 25.23 25.82
CA PRO A 1030 -11.59 26.16 26.29
C PRO A 1030 -12.88 25.41 26.62
N LYS A 1031 -13.49 25.76 27.76
CA LYS A 1031 -14.65 25.05 28.30
C LYS A 1031 -15.80 25.04 27.30
N GLY A 1032 -16.36 23.85 27.03
CA GLY A 1032 -17.51 23.67 26.13
C GLY A 1032 -17.28 24.07 24.67
N CYS A 1033 -16.02 24.05 24.22
CA CYS A 1033 -15.65 24.44 22.86
C CYS A 1033 -15.13 23.27 21.99
N GLY A 1034 -14.58 22.22 22.60
CA GLY A 1034 -14.19 20.99 21.89
C GLY A 1034 -12.97 21.10 20.98
N PHE A 1035 -12.08 22.08 21.22
CA PHE A 1035 -10.82 22.23 20.49
C PHE A 1035 -9.70 22.69 21.43
N THR A 1036 -8.46 22.57 20.98
CA THR A 1036 -7.26 23.03 21.70
C THR A 1036 -6.70 24.33 21.13
N LEU A 1037 -6.04 25.12 21.99
CA LEU A 1037 -5.40 26.38 21.59
C LEU A 1037 -3.96 26.17 21.11
N GLN A 1038 -3.57 26.93 20.09
CA GLN A 1038 -2.21 26.95 19.58
C GLN A 1038 -1.18 27.55 20.55
N ASN A 1039 0.08 27.19 20.38
CA ASN A 1039 1.23 27.78 21.09
C ASN A 1039 2.18 28.56 20.16
N ARG A 1040 1.62 29.22 19.14
CA ARG A 1040 2.35 29.90 18.08
C ARG A 1040 3.28 31.02 18.56
N GLY A 1041 2.99 31.65 19.68
CA GLY A 1041 3.82 32.66 20.34
C GLY A 1041 5.20 32.15 20.78
N SER A 1042 5.43 30.85 20.84
CA SER A 1042 6.78 30.27 20.98
C SER A 1042 7.71 30.68 19.83
N GLY A 1043 7.17 31.08 18.68
CA GLY A 1043 7.95 31.64 17.59
C GLY A 1043 8.59 33.00 17.88
N PHE A 1044 8.34 33.67 19.02
CA PHE A 1044 9.02 34.91 19.39
C PHE A 1044 10.39 34.67 20.04
N VAL A 1045 11.28 35.65 19.86
CA VAL A 1045 12.57 35.70 20.58
C VAL A 1045 12.43 36.59 21.82
N LEU A 1046 12.91 36.13 22.97
CA LEU A 1046 12.94 36.86 24.24
C LEU A 1046 14.27 37.61 24.45
N GLU A 1047 14.73 38.28 23.40
CA GLU A 1047 15.93 39.10 23.34
C GLU A 1047 15.56 40.49 22.83
N GLU A 1048 15.93 41.52 23.59
CA GLU A 1048 15.68 42.91 23.21
C GLU A 1048 16.56 43.29 22.00
N GLY A 1049 15.95 43.99 21.03
CA GLY A 1049 16.60 44.37 19.78
C GLY A 1049 16.51 43.34 18.66
N HIS A 1050 16.07 42.10 18.93
CA HIS A 1050 15.88 41.11 17.88
C HIS A 1050 14.71 41.51 16.95
N PRO A 1051 14.81 41.39 15.60
CA PRO A 1051 13.72 41.74 14.67
C PRO A 1051 12.39 41.06 15.01
N ASN A 1052 12.48 39.81 15.46
CA ASN A 1052 11.38 38.97 15.91
C ASN A 1052 11.22 38.90 17.45
N GLN A 1053 11.61 39.95 18.17
CA GLN A 1053 11.39 40.03 19.61
C GLN A 1053 9.90 39.99 19.97
N LEU A 1054 9.56 39.45 21.15
CA LEU A 1054 8.20 39.46 21.71
C LEU A 1054 7.72 40.90 21.98
N ALA A 1055 6.64 41.29 21.32
CA ALA A 1055 5.95 42.55 21.55
C ALA A 1055 4.43 42.33 21.47
N GLY A 1056 3.66 43.16 22.18
CA GLY A 1056 2.21 43.05 22.23
C GLY A 1056 1.57 43.50 20.91
N GLY A 1057 0.53 42.79 20.47
CA GLY A 1057 -0.14 43.05 19.19
C GLY A 1057 0.72 42.75 17.96
N LYS A 1058 1.85 42.05 18.12
CA LYS A 1058 2.75 41.64 17.03
C LYS A 1058 2.45 40.19 16.63
N ARG A 1059 2.73 39.81 15.38
CA ARG A 1059 2.73 38.39 14.98
C ARG A 1059 4.11 37.74 15.17
N PRO A 1060 4.19 36.50 15.68
CA PRO A 1060 5.46 35.77 15.76
C PRO A 1060 5.91 35.30 14.36
N TYR A 1061 7.19 34.94 14.23
CA TYR A 1061 7.66 34.11 13.12
C TYR A 1061 6.77 32.88 12.97
N HIS A 1062 6.40 32.57 11.74
CA HIS A 1062 5.39 31.58 11.46
C HIS A 1062 5.92 30.47 10.54
N THR A 1063 5.78 29.22 10.97
CA THR A 1063 6.29 28.07 10.22
C THR A 1063 5.35 27.65 9.10
N ILE A 1064 4.04 27.88 9.22
CA ILE A 1064 3.05 27.48 8.21
C ILE A 1064 3.33 28.17 6.86
N ILE A 1065 3.53 27.38 5.80
CA ILE A 1065 3.74 27.88 4.43
C ILE A 1065 2.99 27.04 3.39
N PRO A 1066 2.04 27.62 2.63
CA PRO A 1066 1.51 27.02 1.41
C PRO A 1066 2.41 27.33 0.22
N ALA A 1067 2.60 26.39 -0.71
CA ALA A 1067 3.31 26.63 -1.97
C ALA A 1067 2.45 26.43 -3.22
N LEU A 1068 2.78 27.21 -4.24
CA LEU A 1068 2.20 27.10 -5.58
C LEU A 1068 3.28 27.44 -6.60
N ALA A 1069 3.34 26.69 -7.71
CA ALA A 1069 4.25 27.01 -8.81
C ALA A 1069 3.47 27.30 -10.10
N THR A 1070 3.93 28.31 -10.85
CA THR A 1070 3.46 28.62 -12.20
C THR A 1070 4.57 28.41 -13.23
N ARG A 1071 4.21 28.06 -14.46
CA ARG A 1071 5.11 28.10 -15.62
C ARG A 1071 4.64 29.22 -16.53
N GLY A 1072 5.37 30.34 -16.54
CA GLY A 1072 4.81 31.61 -16.99
C GLY A 1072 3.64 32.04 -16.10
N ASP A 1073 2.50 32.40 -16.72
CA ASP A 1073 1.25 32.79 -16.06
C ASP A 1073 0.32 31.60 -15.75
N GLU A 1074 0.65 30.40 -16.24
CA GLU A 1074 -0.17 29.20 -16.07
C GLU A 1074 0.16 28.45 -14.79
N LEU A 1075 -0.87 28.03 -14.06
CA LEU A 1075 -0.71 27.12 -12.92
C LEU A 1075 0.00 25.85 -13.35
N PHE A 1076 1.07 25.49 -12.63
CA PHE A 1076 1.83 24.28 -12.86
C PHE A 1076 1.64 23.27 -11.72
N LEU A 1077 1.76 23.73 -10.47
CA LEU A 1077 1.79 22.86 -9.29
C LEU A 1077 1.10 23.53 -8.10
N VAL A 1078 0.22 22.81 -7.41
CA VAL A 1078 -0.34 23.17 -6.10
C VAL A 1078 0.19 22.15 -5.11
N TYR A 1079 1.05 22.56 -4.17
CA TYR A 1079 1.74 21.59 -3.33
C TYR A 1079 2.28 22.19 -2.03
N GLY A 1080 2.68 21.31 -1.13
CA GLY A 1080 3.25 21.67 0.16
C GLY A 1080 3.58 20.43 0.95
N VAL A 1081 4.46 20.60 1.94
CA VAL A 1081 4.95 19.49 2.78
C VAL A 1081 4.87 19.89 4.23
N MET A 1082 3.96 19.28 4.98
CA MET A 1082 3.77 19.50 6.42
C MET A 1082 5.06 19.32 7.24
N GLY A 1083 5.22 19.98 8.40
CA GLY A 1083 6.22 19.58 9.41
C GLY A 1083 7.10 20.70 9.96
N GLY A 1084 6.55 21.87 10.28
CA GLY A 1084 7.34 22.97 10.87
C GLY A 1084 8.48 23.40 9.98
N PHE A 1085 9.70 23.38 10.50
CA PHE A 1085 10.92 23.69 9.75
C PHE A 1085 11.25 22.69 8.63
N MET A 1086 10.59 21.53 8.56
CA MET A 1086 10.66 20.66 7.38
C MET A 1086 9.97 21.31 6.16
N GLN A 1087 9.02 22.24 6.34
CA GLN A 1087 8.21 22.76 5.23
C GLN A 1087 9.05 23.37 4.10
N PRO A 1088 9.98 24.33 4.33
CA PRO A 1088 10.77 24.90 3.23
C PRO A 1088 11.66 23.84 2.55
N GLN A 1089 12.19 22.90 3.34
CA GLN A 1089 13.06 21.83 2.88
C GLN A 1089 12.29 20.86 1.98
N GLY A 1090 11.08 20.49 2.39
CA GLY A 1090 10.16 19.65 1.63
C GLY A 1090 9.65 20.36 0.38
N HIS A 1091 9.39 21.68 0.43
CA HIS A 1091 8.98 22.46 -0.73
C HIS A 1091 10.04 22.42 -1.85
N ILE A 1092 11.32 22.52 -1.48
CA ILE A 1092 12.42 22.44 -2.45
C ILE A 1092 12.61 21.02 -2.95
N GLN A 1093 12.67 20.03 -2.06
CA GLN A 1093 12.84 18.62 -2.45
C GLN A 1093 11.73 18.15 -3.39
N VAL A 1094 10.46 18.46 -3.10
CA VAL A 1094 9.33 18.05 -3.95
C VAL A 1094 9.32 18.79 -5.29
N LEU A 1095 9.57 20.11 -5.30
CA LEU A 1095 9.62 20.87 -6.56
C LEU A 1095 10.72 20.34 -7.48
N LEU A 1096 11.93 20.14 -6.97
CA LEU A 1096 13.06 19.63 -7.75
C LEU A 1096 12.78 18.22 -8.26
N ASN A 1097 12.13 17.35 -7.46
CA ASN A 1097 11.74 16.02 -7.92
C ASN A 1097 10.75 16.09 -9.10
N ILE A 1098 9.75 16.97 -9.04
CA ILE A 1098 8.83 17.20 -10.15
C ILE A 1098 9.58 17.71 -11.39
N LEU A 1099 10.51 18.66 -11.22
CA LEU A 1099 11.28 19.23 -12.34
C LEU A 1099 12.26 18.22 -12.97
N ARG A 1100 12.71 17.21 -12.21
CA ARG A 1100 13.46 16.05 -12.72
C ARG A 1100 12.61 15.04 -13.50
N GLY A 1101 11.30 15.24 -13.57
CA GLY A 1101 10.36 14.36 -14.27
C GLY A 1101 9.71 13.30 -13.39
N PHE A 1102 9.79 13.40 -12.06
CA PHE A 1102 9.04 12.50 -11.20
C PHE A 1102 7.54 12.84 -11.31
N THR A 1103 6.71 11.80 -11.28
CA THR A 1103 5.27 12.00 -11.14
C THR A 1103 4.93 12.59 -9.76
N PRO A 1104 3.75 13.21 -9.57
CA PRO A 1104 3.31 13.74 -8.28
C PRO A 1104 3.44 12.76 -7.10
N GLN A 1105 3.08 11.50 -7.31
CA GLN A 1105 3.21 10.47 -6.27
C GLN A 1105 4.67 10.09 -6.05
N ALA A 1106 5.46 9.89 -7.11
CA ALA A 1106 6.88 9.54 -6.98
C ALA A 1106 7.70 10.65 -6.31
N ALA A 1107 7.38 11.92 -6.56
CA ALA A 1107 8.02 13.06 -5.91
C ALA A 1107 7.78 13.07 -4.39
N LEU A 1108 6.64 12.57 -3.93
CA LEU A 1108 6.30 12.40 -2.51
C LEU A 1108 6.89 11.13 -1.89
N ASP A 1109 6.92 10.04 -2.66
CA ASP A 1109 7.47 8.75 -2.22
C ASP A 1109 8.99 8.80 -2.01
N ALA A 1110 9.68 9.68 -2.75
CA ALA A 1110 11.13 9.87 -2.66
C ALA A 1110 11.61 10.05 -1.20
N PRO A 1111 12.70 9.35 -0.79
CA PRO A 1111 13.32 9.55 0.52
C PRO A 1111 13.84 10.98 0.68
N ARG A 1112 13.59 11.59 1.84
CA ARG A 1112 13.95 12.97 2.15
C ARG A 1112 15.08 13.05 3.18
N PHE A 1113 15.67 14.23 3.25
CA PHE A 1113 16.41 14.68 4.42
C PHE A 1113 15.68 15.85 5.11
N CYS A 1114 16.01 16.07 6.37
CA CYS A 1114 15.55 17.18 7.17
C CYS A 1114 16.70 17.67 8.06
N ILE A 1115 17.15 18.90 7.83
CA ILE A 1115 17.95 19.65 8.80
C ILE A 1115 17.07 19.87 10.03
N SER A 1116 17.54 19.42 11.18
CA SER A 1116 16.85 19.59 12.46
C SER A 1116 16.65 21.08 12.74
N ALA A 1117 15.52 21.43 13.32
CA ALA A 1117 15.36 22.74 13.92
C ALA A 1117 16.06 22.84 15.29
N GLY A 1118 16.50 21.68 15.83
CA GLY A 1118 16.75 21.47 17.24
C GLY A 1118 15.66 22.06 18.16
N SER A 1119 15.91 22.01 19.46
CA SER A 1119 15.14 22.75 20.46
C SER A 1119 16.13 23.10 21.55
N PRO A 1120 16.58 24.36 21.71
CA PRO A 1120 17.34 24.72 22.89
C PRO A 1120 16.47 24.36 24.06
N ASP A 1121 17.13 23.87 25.09
CA ASP A 1121 16.45 23.63 26.33
C ASP A 1121 15.94 24.99 26.86
N ALA A 1122 14.67 25.28 26.60
CA ALA A 1122 14.01 26.51 27.04
C ALA A 1122 13.92 26.58 28.58
N SER A 1123 14.29 25.50 29.29
CA SER A 1123 14.46 25.46 30.74
C SER A 1123 15.87 25.87 31.22
N VAL A 1124 16.81 26.15 30.30
CA VAL A 1124 18.18 26.55 30.62
C VAL A 1124 18.43 27.97 30.12
N ALA A 1125 18.80 28.87 31.03
CA ALA A 1125 18.98 30.30 30.77
C ALA A 1125 20.03 30.62 29.67
N ASN A 1126 20.96 29.69 29.42
CA ASN A 1126 22.09 29.83 28.47
C ASN A 1126 22.19 28.67 27.46
N ALA A 1127 21.11 27.93 27.17
CA ALA A 1127 21.19 26.85 26.18
C ALA A 1127 21.51 27.39 24.77
N THR A 1128 22.68 27.03 24.25
CA THR A 1128 23.16 27.40 22.91
C THR A 1128 23.12 26.26 21.89
N ASN A 1129 22.97 25.00 22.34
CA ASN A 1129 23.46 23.84 21.57
C ASN A 1129 22.41 23.08 20.74
N ALA A 1130 21.11 23.33 20.92
CA ALA A 1130 20.09 22.65 20.11
C ALA A 1130 19.34 23.71 19.29
N GLY A 1131 19.36 23.56 17.97
CA GLY A 1131 18.81 24.52 17.01
C GLY A 1131 19.85 25.44 16.37
N ASP A 1132 21.14 25.16 16.59
CA ASP A 1132 22.19 25.70 15.73
C ASP A 1132 21.95 25.25 14.30
N ILE A 1133 22.06 26.13 13.33
CA ILE A 1133 21.97 25.80 11.91
C ILE A 1133 23.12 24.89 11.42
N ASN A 1134 24.13 24.70 12.26
CA ASN A 1134 25.14 23.66 12.14
C ASN A 1134 24.68 22.29 12.69
N SER A 1135 23.38 22.11 12.98
CA SER A 1135 22.79 20.93 13.63
C SER A 1135 22.71 19.68 12.76
N GLU A 1136 22.44 18.57 13.47
CA GLU A 1136 21.83 17.33 13.03
C GLU A 1136 21.04 17.43 11.72
N VAL A 1137 21.44 16.66 10.71
CA VAL A 1137 20.70 16.44 9.47
C VAL A 1137 20.19 15.01 9.47
N TYR A 1138 18.88 14.84 9.49
CA TYR A 1138 18.23 13.55 9.47
C TYR A 1138 17.96 13.08 8.05
N PHE A 1139 18.15 11.79 7.77
CA PHE A 1139 17.95 11.15 6.48
C PHE A 1139 17.04 9.93 6.61
N GLU A 1140 16.10 9.76 5.69
CA GLU A 1140 15.21 8.60 5.69
C GLU A 1140 15.87 7.29 5.26
N ASP A 1141 15.28 6.19 5.73
CA ASP A 1141 15.41 4.90 5.06
C ASP A 1141 15.08 5.03 3.55
N GLY A 1142 16.00 4.54 2.72
CA GLY A 1142 15.98 4.68 1.27
C GLY A 1142 17.11 5.56 0.73
N ILE A 1143 17.73 6.41 1.56
CA ILE A 1143 19.00 7.07 1.21
C ILE A 1143 20.16 6.11 1.53
N PRO A 1144 21.09 5.86 0.59
CA PRO A 1144 22.17 4.89 0.79
C PRO A 1144 23.04 5.22 2.00
N VAL A 1145 23.46 4.20 2.75
CA VAL A 1145 24.21 4.37 4.00
C VAL A 1145 25.58 4.99 3.73
N GLU A 1146 26.18 4.63 2.60
CA GLU A 1146 27.42 5.20 2.07
C GLU A 1146 27.29 6.68 1.72
N THR A 1147 26.11 7.13 1.25
CA THR A 1147 25.86 8.55 0.99
C THR A 1147 25.84 9.33 2.30
N VAL A 1148 25.12 8.81 3.32
CA VAL A 1148 25.07 9.42 4.65
C VAL A 1148 26.45 9.44 5.31
N ALA A 1149 27.23 8.37 5.18
CA ALA A 1149 28.60 8.30 5.71
C ALA A 1149 29.53 9.33 5.06
N LYS A 1150 29.48 9.49 3.73
CA LYS A 1150 30.27 10.50 3.03
C LYS A 1150 29.86 11.93 3.43
N LEU A 1151 28.58 12.19 3.63
CA LEU A 1151 28.13 13.48 4.18
C LEU A 1151 28.69 13.73 5.58
N LYS A 1152 28.83 12.70 6.44
CA LYS A 1152 29.56 12.84 7.72
C LYS A 1152 31.03 13.18 7.54
N GLU A 1153 31.70 12.53 6.60
CA GLU A 1153 33.11 12.81 6.29
C GLU A 1153 33.31 14.25 5.79
N MET A 1154 32.31 14.81 5.11
CA MET A 1154 32.27 16.22 4.73
C MET A 1154 31.97 17.17 5.90
N GLY A 1155 31.67 16.67 7.10
CA GLY A 1155 31.41 17.47 8.29
C GLY A 1155 29.93 17.76 8.57
N HIS A 1156 28.99 17.03 7.95
CA HIS A 1156 27.57 17.10 8.33
C HIS A 1156 27.28 16.22 9.55
N ASP A 1157 26.49 16.70 10.50
CA ASP A 1157 26.02 15.91 11.64
C ASP A 1157 24.87 14.98 11.21
N ALA A 1158 25.17 13.94 10.44
CA ALA A 1158 24.16 13.17 9.74
C ALA A 1158 23.55 12.02 10.58
N HIS A 1159 22.23 11.90 10.63
CA HIS A 1159 21.51 10.85 11.36
C HIS A 1159 20.51 10.14 10.47
N ARG A 1160 20.23 8.87 10.73
CA ARG A 1160 19.21 8.11 9.98
C ARG A 1160 17.93 7.96 10.82
N LEU A 1161 16.77 8.07 10.17
CA LEU A 1161 15.46 7.83 10.77
C LEU A 1161 14.75 6.66 10.10
N SER A 1162 14.07 5.86 10.93
CA SER A 1162 13.30 4.68 10.53
C SER A 1162 11.94 4.64 11.23
N GLY A 1163 11.03 3.81 10.71
CA GLY A 1163 9.70 3.58 11.29
C GLY A 1163 8.89 4.87 11.49
N PHE A 1164 8.18 4.98 12.63
CA PHE A 1164 7.36 6.15 12.95
C PHE A 1164 8.16 7.45 13.12
N SER A 1165 9.47 7.39 13.38
CA SER A 1165 10.33 8.57 13.48
C SER A 1165 10.44 9.33 12.15
N ARG A 1166 10.11 8.67 11.02
CA ARG A 1166 10.00 9.29 9.70
C ARG A 1166 8.89 10.36 9.62
N ALA A 1167 8.02 10.47 10.62
CA ALA A 1167 7.07 11.58 10.74
C ALA A 1167 7.76 12.96 10.70
N MET A 1168 9.03 13.06 11.12
CA MET A 1168 9.85 14.28 11.02
C MET A 1168 10.02 14.78 9.57
N MET A 1169 9.89 13.90 8.58
CA MET A 1169 10.16 14.17 7.16
C MET A 1169 8.97 14.81 6.45
N GLY A 1170 7.96 15.17 7.24
CA GLY A 1170 6.77 15.83 6.75
C GLY A 1170 5.82 14.93 5.97
N ARG A 1171 4.65 15.51 5.67
CA ARG A 1171 3.58 14.85 4.92
C ARG A 1171 3.16 15.77 3.79
N GLY A 1172 3.54 15.42 2.57
CA GLY A 1172 3.26 16.25 1.39
C GLY A 1172 1.97 15.91 0.65
N GLN A 1173 1.39 16.92 0.01
CA GLN A 1173 0.26 16.76 -0.91
C GLN A 1173 0.58 17.50 -2.20
N VAL A 1174 0.33 16.90 -3.35
CA VAL A 1174 0.72 17.49 -4.65
C VAL A 1174 -0.41 17.31 -5.65
N ILE A 1175 -0.78 18.40 -6.33
CA ILE A 1175 -1.60 18.38 -7.53
C ILE A 1175 -0.88 19.16 -8.63
N GLN A 1176 -0.59 18.50 -9.74
CA GLN A 1176 0.04 19.05 -10.93
C GLN A 1176 -0.99 19.24 -12.05
N LYS A 1177 -0.95 20.39 -12.73
CA LYS A 1177 -1.66 20.61 -13.99
C LYS A 1177 -0.82 20.03 -15.14
N LEU A 1178 -1.36 19.07 -15.89
CA LEU A 1178 -0.65 18.52 -17.04
C LEU A 1178 -0.77 19.41 -18.28
N SER A 1179 0.31 19.51 -19.05
CA SER A 1179 0.34 20.23 -20.33
C SER A 1179 -0.23 19.36 -21.45
N VAL A 1180 -1.55 19.16 -21.44
CA VAL A 1180 -2.30 18.47 -22.50
C VAL A 1180 -3.48 19.32 -22.97
N LYS A 1181 -4.07 19.00 -24.13
CA LYS A 1181 -5.13 19.81 -24.77
C LYS A 1181 -6.34 20.04 -23.86
N GLU A 1182 -6.64 19.07 -22.99
CA GLU A 1182 -7.75 19.12 -22.06
C GLU A 1182 -7.25 19.37 -20.63
N LEU A 1183 -8.07 19.99 -19.77
CA LEU A 1183 -7.69 20.15 -18.36
C LEU A 1183 -7.59 18.77 -17.68
N VAL A 1184 -6.37 18.43 -17.25
CA VAL A 1184 -6.07 17.19 -16.51
C VAL A 1184 -5.19 17.52 -15.31
N TRP A 1185 -5.65 17.06 -14.15
CA TRP A 1185 -4.93 17.09 -12.89
C TRP A 1185 -4.28 15.74 -12.64
N ALA A 1186 -3.04 15.74 -12.17
CA ALA A 1186 -2.31 14.58 -11.68
C ALA A 1186 -1.93 14.81 -10.22
N ALA A 1187 -2.25 13.90 -9.32
CA ALA A 1187 -2.09 14.12 -7.89
C ALA A 1187 -1.48 12.94 -7.14
N GLY A 1188 -0.83 13.26 -6.03
CA GLY A 1188 -0.26 12.31 -5.10
C GLY A 1188 -0.42 12.78 -3.65
N SER A 1189 -0.46 11.81 -2.74
CA SER A 1189 -0.52 12.03 -1.29
C SER A 1189 0.56 11.20 -0.61
N ASP A 1190 1.25 11.81 0.34
CA ASP A 1190 2.36 11.18 1.05
C ASP A 1190 1.91 9.95 1.85
N GLN A 1191 2.65 8.85 1.69
CA GLN A 1191 2.44 7.62 2.45
C GLN A 1191 2.74 7.76 3.95
N ARG A 1192 3.42 8.84 4.36
CA ARG A 1192 3.69 9.18 5.76
C ARG A 1192 2.46 9.74 6.49
N GLY A 1193 1.32 9.89 5.80
CA GLY A 1193 0.01 10.21 6.37
C GLY A 1193 -1.05 9.17 6.03
N ASP A 1194 -2.16 9.15 6.79
CA ASP A 1194 -3.26 8.20 6.59
C ASP A 1194 -4.00 8.44 5.25
N GLY A 1195 -3.96 9.69 4.78
CA GLY A 1195 -4.76 10.21 3.69
C GLY A 1195 -4.46 9.72 2.28
N HIS A 1196 -5.09 10.38 1.31
CA HIS A 1196 -4.94 10.07 -0.12
C HIS A 1196 -5.33 11.26 -1.00
N ALA A 1197 -4.96 11.17 -2.28
CA ALA A 1197 -5.50 12.02 -3.33
C ALA A 1197 -6.79 11.38 -3.89
N ILE A 1198 -7.81 12.18 -4.15
CA ILE A 1198 -9.09 11.71 -4.66
C ILE A 1198 -9.67 12.70 -5.69
N ALA A 1199 -10.14 12.17 -6.82
CA ALA A 1199 -10.65 12.95 -7.95
C ALA A 1199 -12.18 13.01 -7.96
N GLN A 1200 -12.72 14.14 -8.41
CA GLN A 1200 -14.13 14.31 -8.71
C GLN A 1200 -14.50 13.60 -10.02
N ILE A 1201 -15.62 12.87 -10.00
CA ILE A 1201 -16.20 12.14 -11.14
C ILE A 1201 -16.93 13.09 -12.10
#